data_AF-A0A7C3U9S3-F1
#
_entry.id   AF-A0A7C3U9S3-F1
#
_cell.length_a   1.000
_cell.length_b   1.000
_cell.length_c   1.000
_cell.angle_alpha   90.00
_cell.angle_beta   90.00
_cell.angle_gamma   90.00
#
_symmetry.space_group_name_H-M   'P 1'
#
loop_
_entity.id
_entity.type
_entity.pdbx_description
1 polymer ?
#
loop_
_entity_poly.entity_id
_entity_poly.type
_entity_poly.pdbx_seq_one_letter_code
_entity_poly.pdbx_strand_id
1 'polypeptide(L)'
;MALGTEFDKGGCLAKMKMFFVLLLILIVTNSQTIDELFRTENGNEWAVEVAEWGYVLSAARPRPNSFGEISEEQAIQVSNQFLEKNAKYFGMESLNYTESAQITDRDGKRSWVVVYEGQKFEGLPVMDTHTTVLLTLDGQVYAVGNLRYHFDTDIEESIISQEEAVEKSKEVLITEQNPIIVKKQIKPIVEEQVKPQILWNISYGCPANKNVIIDDKGNLIEISDSGFTCKKERKDFAFILLIIIVFGAVLFFKKKQRKKSKGIAFGLLLVVLSLSLISLAILQKEVYKKNIQKFYIENRIDDMNNLFESAVLDLDKAIDIITKRAIAIADSKVITTGSPLARADQNIKELILFGSIDGIEQNLMENATLTNWISKMNFLGKERGYDIKINISKFEIRPYDSFNLLVTGEAWINITNEDIKTSINRKYSISKTVSIENFEDPIYALNTNSRATKIIKKTKFEGNYTLLLASCDGNGSWKKGKSFVSNDVNEINSAENKSQKILVTNDINLINPSIANQFLGIVSLTDSNSLSIPKVVNCSSLNNITNGREILLDGESGKIWDIENLLEHYHQGYYSPSLLGPSFLDRLEGKLFQQDKYKTERLTGMESFVDKDYFDSIEIETEDDTNIDYLYFNSTSFTSKKVKGMPESFLIDDLSAKVGNHQQYYGVSSLLD
;
A
#
# COMPACT_ATOMS: atom_id res chain seq x y z
N MET A 1 2.32 69.80 39.05
CA MET A 1 0.91 70.00 39.44
C MET A 1 0.06 69.48 38.30
N ALA A 2 -1.03 68.77 38.62
CA ALA A 2 -1.63 67.68 37.85
C ALA A 2 -2.59 68.07 36.71
N LEU A 3 -3.13 67.01 36.07
CA LEU A 3 -4.21 66.87 35.08
C LEU A 3 -3.69 66.79 33.63
N GLY A 4 -3.90 65.73 32.84
CA GLY A 4 -4.79 64.57 32.94
C GLY A 4 -5.57 64.43 31.64
N THR A 5 -5.24 63.46 30.79
CA THR A 5 -6.12 62.98 29.70
C THR A 5 -5.89 61.48 29.47
N GLU A 6 -6.94 60.70 29.71
CA GLU A 6 -7.05 59.28 29.39
C GLU A 6 -7.15 59.08 27.87
N PHE A 7 -6.36 58.15 27.33
CA PHE A 7 -6.56 57.61 25.98
C PHE A 7 -6.97 56.14 26.10
N ASP A 8 -8.15 55.88 25.55
CA ASP A 8 -8.92 54.64 25.58
C ASP A 8 -8.18 53.47 24.88
N LYS A 9 -7.97 52.36 25.61
CA LYS A 9 -7.26 51.15 25.17
C LYS A 9 -8.20 50.02 24.71
N GLY A 10 -9.48 50.30 24.45
CA GLY A 10 -10.46 49.27 24.07
C GLY A 10 -10.43 48.78 22.61
N GLY A 11 -9.90 49.57 21.66
CA GLY A 11 -10.08 49.31 20.22
C GLY A 11 -9.06 48.38 19.54
N CYS A 12 -7.90 48.12 20.16
CA CYS A 12 -6.81 47.41 19.49
C CYS A 12 -6.91 45.88 19.62
N LEU A 13 -7.47 45.37 20.72
CA LEU A 13 -7.54 43.94 21.00
C LEU A 13 -8.60 43.21 20.14
N ALA A 14 -9.70 43.90 19.80
CA ALA A 14 -10.76 43.35 18.95
C ALA A 14 -10.32 43.23 17.48
N LYS A 15 -9.57 44.22 16.96
CA LYS A 15 -9.00 44.15 15.60
C LYS A 15 -7.91 43.09 15.49
N MET A 16 -7.12 42.87 16.54
CA MET A 16 -6.09 41.83 16.54
C MET A 16 -6.69 40.40 16.62
N LYS A 17 -7.77 40.21 17.39
CA LYS A 17 -8.52 38.94 17.40
C LYS A 17 -9.24 38.66 16.08
N MET A 18 -9.82 39.68 15.44
CA MET A 18 -10.47 39.52 14.14
C MET A 18 -9.46 39.21 13.03
N PHE A 19 -8.24 39.78 13.09
CA PHE A 19 -7.15 39.46 12.17
C PHE A 19 -6.62 38.03 12.37
N PHE A 20 -6.52 37.55 13.62
CA PHE A 20 -6.13 36.17 13.91
C PHE A 20 -7.19 35.14 13.49
N VAL A 21 -8.47 35.48 13.64
CA VAL A 21 -9.59 34.63 13.19
C VAL A 21 -9.69 34.64 11.66
N LEU A 22 -9.46 35.77 10.99
CA LEU A 22 -9.38 35.79 9.52
C LEU A 22 -8.16 35.02 9.00
N LEU A 23 -7.02 35.07 9.70
CA LEU A 23 -5.82 34.30 9.34
C LEU A 23 -6.05 32.79 9.55
N LEU A 24 -6.74 32.39 10.62
CA LEU A 24 -7.15 30.99 10.83
C LEU A 24 -8.19 30.52 9.80
N ILE A 25 -9.15 31.36 9.43
CA ILE A 25 -10.17 31.03 8.41
C ILE A 25 -9.53 30.94 7.01
N LEU A 26 -8.51 31.75 6.71
CA LEU A 26 -7.73 31.65 5.47
C LEU A 26 -6.83 30.40 5.43
N ILE A 27 -6.34 29.91 6.59
CA ILE A 27 -5.58 28.66 6.67
C ILE A 27 -6.50 27.42 6.53
N VAL A 28 -7.76 27.52 6.94
CA VAL A 28 -8.72 26.40 6.87
C VAL A 28 -9.41 26.28 5.50
N THR A 29 -9.30 27.28 4.61
CA THR A 29 -10.05 27.29 3.32
C THR A 29 -9.21 27.00 2.08
N ASN A 30 -7.93 26.65 2.21
CA ASN A 30 -7.11 26.24 1.07
C ASN A 30 -5.96 25.32 1.52
N SER A 31 -6.27 24.09 1.93
CA SER A 31 -5.22 23.08 2.17
C SER A 31 -4.69 22.63 0.81
N GLN A 32 -3.76 23.40 0.24
CA GLN A 32 -3.02 22.94 -0.94
C GLN A 32 -2.30 21.65 -0.58
N THR A 33 -2.53 20.61 -1.38
CA THR A 33 -1.89 19.32 -1.20
C THR A 33 -0.38 19.45 -1.49
N ILE A 34 0.43 18.53 -0.95
CA ILE A 34 1.90 18.61 -1.04
C ILE A 34 2.38 18.57 -2.50
N ASP A 35 1.65 17.88 -3.38
CA ASP A 35 1.89 17.88 -4.82
C ASP A 35 1.64 19.25 -5.46
N GLU A 36 0.58 19.95 -5.06
CA GLU A 36 0.28 21.32 -5.54
C GLU A 36 1.37 22.31 -5.13
N LEU A 37 1.86 22.21 -3.89
CA LEU A 37 2.97 23.03 -3.39
C LEU A 37 4.26 22.73 -4.16
N PHE A 38 4.59 21.45 -4.37
CA PHE A 38 5.78 21.05 -5.13
C PHE A 38 5.73 21.55 -6.58
N ARG A 39 4.58 21.40 -7.25
CA ARG A 39 4.35 21.90 -8.62
C ARG A 39 4.42 23.41 -8.70
N THR A 40 3.89 24.12 -7.72
CA THR A 40 3.96 25.59 -7.68
C THR A 40 5.41 26.09 -7.59
N GLU A 41 6.29 25.40 -6.86
CA GLU A 41 7.69 25.79 -6.68
C GLU A 41 8.65 25.31 -7.79
N ASN A 42 8.26 24.28 -8.56
CA ASN A 42 9.14 23.64 -9.55
C ASN A 42 8.57 23.55 -10.98
N GLY A 43 7.32 23.94 -11.18
CA GLY A 43 6.60 23.93 -12.45
C GLY A 43 5.44 22.92 -12.48
N ASN A 44 4.36 23.25 -13.19
CA ASN A 44 3.16 22.40 -13.29
C ASN A 44 3.35 21.15 -14.16
N GLU A 45 4.49 21.02 -14.82
CA GLU A 45 4.86 19.90 -15.68
C GLU A 45 5.33 18.65 -14.93
N TRP A 46 5.48 18.73 -13.61
CA TRP A 46 5.88 17.61 -12.77
C TRP A 46 4.69 16.73 -12.41
N ALA A 47 4.73 15.46 -12.80
CA ALA A 47 3.96 14.41 -12.15
C ALA A 47 4.61 14.12 -10.79
N VAL A 48 3.81 14.08 -9.72
CA VAL A 48 4.29 13.93 -8.35
C VAL A 48 3.46 12.84 -7.69
N GLU A 49 4.13 11.89 -7.06
CA GLU A 49 3.55 10.84 -6.23
C GLU A 49 3.87 11.16 -4.77
N VAL A 50 2.82 11.28 -3.95
CA VAL A 50 2.94 11.64 -2.54
C VAL A 50 2.44 10.45 -1.71
N ALA A 51 3.23 10.06 -0.71
CA ALA A 51 2.81 9.05 0.25
C ALA A 51 1.67 9.56 1.15
N GLU A 52 0.89 8.65 1.71
CA GLU A 52 -0.22 8.98 2.63
C GLU A 52 0.25 9.81 3.85
N TRP A 53 1.51 9.61 4.28
CA TRP A 53 2.13 10.36 5.37
C TRP A 53 2.79 11.68 4.96
N GLY A 54 2.52 12.18 3.74
CA GLY A 54 2.83 13.55 3.35
C GLY A 54 4.27 13.82 2.89
N TYR A 55 4.93 12.85 2.24
CA TYR A 55 6.21 13.11 1.56
C TYR A 55 6.16 12.68 0.10
N VAL A 56 6.91 13.35 -0.76
CA VAL A 56 7.07 12.99 -2.17
C VAL A 56 7.91 11.71 -2.26
N LEU A 57 7.32 10.66 -2.82
CA LEU A 57 7.99 9.39 -3.15
C LEU A 57 8.67 9.46 -4.50
N SER A 58 8.01 10.08 -5.48
CA SER A 58 8.59 10.28 -6.80
C SER A 58 8.09 11.57 -7.42
N ALA A 59 8.95 12.25 -8.18
CA ALA A 59 8.52 13.35 -9.04
C ALA A 59 9.26 13.27 -10.36
N ALA A 60 8.54 13.41 -11.47
CA ALA A 60 9.11 13.37 -12.82
C ALA A 60 8.41 14.34 -13.76
N ARG A 61 9.15 14.90 -14.71
CA ARG A 61 8.64 15.72 -15.81
C ARG A 61 9.16 15.19 -17.15
N PRO A 62 8.56 15.57 -18.29
CA PRO A 62 9.10 15.23 -19.60
C PRO A 62 10.58 15.62 -19.69
N ARG A 63 11.40 14.67 -20.13
CA ARG A 63 12.85 14.85 -20.22
C ARG A 63 13.17 16.02 -21.18
N PRO A 64 13.85 17.08 -20.70
CA PRO A 64 14.23 18.20 -21.56
C PRO A 64 15.22 17.79 -22.66
N ASN A 65 15.19 18.51 -23.77
CA ASN A 65 16.24 18.39 -24.79
C ASN A 65 17.55 18.94 -24.23
N SER A 66 18.60 18.11 -24.20
CA SER A 66 19.89 18.49 -23.64
C SER A 66 20.89 18.93 -24.71
N PHE A 67 21.54 20.07 -24.51
CA PHE A 67 22.60 20.57 -25.39
C PHE A 67 23.88 20.83 -24.60
N GLY A 68 24.59 19.76 -24.22
CA GLY A 68 25.84 19.88 -23.47
C GLY A 68 26.16 18.63 -22.65
N GLU A 69 27.35 18.60 -22.05
CA GLU A 69 27.77 17.58 -21.09
C GLU A 69 28.50 18.27 -19.92
N ILE A 70 27.95 18.14 -18.71
CA ILE A 70 28.55 18.59 -17.45
C ILE A 70 29.40 17.48 -16.83
N SER A 71 30.38 17.87 -16.01
CA SER A 71 31.19 16.90 -15.27
C SER A 71 30.38 16.20 -14.16
N GLU A 72 30.92 15.09 -13.64
CA GLU A 72 30.35 14.39 -12.49
C GLU A 72 30.18 15.32 -11.28
N GLU A 73 31.20 16.13 -10.98
CA GLU A 73 31.16 17.08 -9.87
C GLU A 73 30.06 18.14 -10.04
N GLN A 74 29.86 18.61 -11.27
CA GLN A 74 28.78 19.54 -11.59
C GLN A 74 27.41 18.88 -11.47
N ALA A 75 27.26 17.62 -11.88
CA ALA A 75 26.01 16.87 -11.72
C ALA A 75 25.65 16.69 -10.23
N ILE A 76 26.63 16.34 -9.40
CA ILE A 76 26.47 16.25 -7.94
C ILE A 76 26.08 17.61 -7.35
N GLN A 77 26.74 18.69 -7.77
CA GLN A 77 26.45 20.04 -7.27
C GLN A 77 25.01 20.48 -7.63
N VAL A 78 24.57 20.27 -8.87
CA VAL A 78 23.21 20.61 -9.29
C VAL A 78 22.17 19.78 -8.55
N SER A 79 22.45 18.49 -8.37
CA SER A 79 21.60 17.58 -7.62
C SER A 79 21.47 18.00 -6.14
N ASN A 80 22.58 18.40 -5.50
CA ASN A 80 22.55 18.94 -4.13
C ASN A 80 21.67 20.19 -4.04
N GLN A 81 21.84 21.15 -4.94
CA GLN A 81 21.04 22.38 -4.95
C GLN A 81 19.54 22.08 -5.12
N PHE A 82 19.20 21.11 -5.98
CA PHE A 82 17.82 20.69 -6.17
C PHE A 82 17.23 20.07 -4.90
N LEU A 83 17.96 19.16 -4.25
CA LEU A 83 17.48 18.51 -3.03
C LEU A 83 17.44 19.46 -1.83
N GLU A 84 18.41 20.38 -1.67
CA GLU A 84 18.39 21.41 -0.62
C GLU A 84 17.16 22.30 -0.74
N LYS A 85 16.84 22.76 -1.96
CA LYS A 85 15.65 23.56 -2.22
C LYS A 85 14.37 22.80 -1.85
N ASN A 86 14.34 21.49 -2.07
CA ASN A 86 13.14 20.67 -1.96
C ASN A 86 13.12 19.73 -0.73
N ALA A 87 14.07 19.87 0.20
CA ALA A 87 14.28 18.92 1.30
C ALA A 87 13.02 18.70 2.15
N LYS A 88 12.21 19.76 2.33
CA LYS A 88 10.93 19.71 3.05
C LYS A 88 9.90 18.74 2.46
N TYR A 89 9.91 18.56 1.14
CA TYR A 89 8.97 17.68 0.42
C TYR A 89 9.39 16.22 0.47
N PHE A 90 10.69 15.95 0.51
CA PHE A 90 11.27 14.61 0.60
C PHE A 90 11.51 14.18 2.06
N GLY A 91 11.34 15.12 3.01
CA GLY A 91 11.63 14.98 4.44
C GLY A 91 13.09 14.63 4.72
N MET A 92 14.03 15.19 3.95
CA MET A 92 15.46 14.91 4.11
C MET A 92 16.05 15.72 5.27
N GLU A 93 16.74 15.06 6.19
CA GLU A 93 17.46 15.72 7.29
C GLU A 93 18.90 16.10 6.93
N SER A 94 19.53 15.32 6.04
CA SER A 94 20.90 15.54 5.58
C SER A 94 21.12 15.00 4.17
N LEU A 95 21.98 15.65 3.39
CA LEU A 95 22.39 15.19 2.06
C LEU A 95 23.76 14.53 2.13
N ASN A 96 23.76 13.20 2.16
CA ASN A 96 24.98 12.41 2.11
C ASN A 96 25.09 11.73 0.75
N TYR A 97 25.92 12.29 -0.13
CA TYR A 97 26.21 11.70 -1.43
C TYR A 97 26.79 10.28 -1.27
N THR A 98 26.28 9.32 -2.06
CA THR A 98 26.75 7.93 -2.07
C THR A 98 27.52 7.62 -3.35
N GLU A 99 26.87 7.75 -4.50
CA GLU A 99 27.46 7.41 -5.79
C GLU A 99 26.81 8.18 -6.94
N SER A 100 27.49 8.21 -8.09
CA SER A 100 26.91 8.71 -9.32
C SER A 100 27.39 7.92 -10.53
N ALA A 101 26.57 7.88 -11.58
CA ALA A 101 26.88 7.20 -12.82
C ALA A 101 26.17 7.84 -14.00
N GLN A 102 26.72 7.66 -15.21
CA GLN A 102 25.98 7.91 -16.44
C GLN A 102 25.21 6.65 -16.86
N ILE A 103 23.91 6.81 -17.13
CA ILE A 103 23.06 5.76 -17.71
C ILE A 103 22.64 6.14 -19.12
N THR A 104 22.31 5.15 -19.94
CA THR A 104 21.71 5.34 -21.27
C THR A 104 20.33 4.71 -21.27
N ASP A 105 19.30 5.48 -21.61
CA ASP A 105 17.93 4.95 -21.70
C ASP A 105 17.70 4.12 -22.98
N ARG A 106 16.49 3.57 -23.12
CA ARG A 106 16.10 2.73 -24.28
C ARG A 106 16.14 3.49 -25.61
N ASP A 107 16.03 4.81 -25.58
CA ASP A 107 16.08 5.68 -26.75
C ASP A 107 17.53 6.12 -27.08
N GLY A 108 18.53 5.58 -26.36
CA GLY A 108 19.93 5.92 -26.54
C GLY A 108 20.34 7.25 -25.91
N LYS A 109 19.48 7.89 -25.11
CA LYS A 109 19.76 9.19 -24.51
C LYS A 109 20.43 9.02 -23.14
N ARG A 110 21.58 9.68 -22.95
CA ARG A 110 22.41 9.59 -21.75
C ARG A 110 21.97 10.52 -20.63
N SER A 111 22.01 10.09 -19.38
CA SER A 111 21.62 10.88 -18.20
C SER A 111 22.58 10.64 -17.05
N TRP A 112 22.71 11.62 -16.17
CA TRP A 112 23.35 11.44 -14.88
C TRP A 112 22.34 10.85 -13.88
N VAL A 113 22.81 9.89 -13.09
CA VAL A 113 22.14 9.36 -11.91
C VAL A 113 23.00 9.73 -10.72
N VAL A 114 22.43 10.44 -9.75
CA VAL A 114 23.11 10.77 -8.49
C VAL A 114 22.31 10.16 -7.35
N VAL A 115 22.97 9.34 -6.53
CA VAL A 115 22.34 8.59 -5.43
C VAL A 115 22.82 9.13 -4.10
N TYR A 116 21.87 9.38 -3.21
CA TYR A 116 22.09 9.86 -1.84
C TYR A 116 21.68 8.79 -0.85
N GLU A 117 22.38 8.78 0.30
CA GLU A 117 21.98 8.02 1.47
C GLU A 117 20.54 8.39 1.82
N GLY A 118 19.72 7.38 2.12
CA GLY A 118 18.30 7.58 2.33
C GLY A 118 17.94 8.14 3.69
N GLN A 119 16.78 7.68 4.17
CA GLN A 119 16.16 8.14 5.39
C GLN A 119 17.03 7.89 6.62
N LYS A 120 17.02 8.88 7.53
CA LYS A 120 17.34 8.64 8.93
C LYS A 120 16.05 8.58 9.73
N PHE A 121 16.01 7.69 10.72
CA PHE A 121 14.96 7.61 11.71
C PHE A 121 15.63 7.66 13.08
N GLU A 122 15.28 8.67 13.87
CA GLU A 122 15.94 9.00 15.15
C GLU A 122 17.47 9.10 15.05
N GLY A 123 17.97 9.68 13.95
CA GLY A 123 19.40 9.87 13.70
C GLY A 123 20.15 8.63 13.21
N LEU A 124 19.51 7.45 13.13
CA LEU A 124 20.09 6.23 12.56
C LEU A 124 19.69 6.07 11.08
N PRO A 125 20.62 5.65 10.20
CA PRO A 125 20.31 5.40 8.80
C PRO A 125 19.41 4.18 8.64
N VAL A 126 18.39 4.29 7.80
CA VAL A 126 17.47 3.20 7.46
C VAL A 126 18.02 2.45 6.23
N MET A 127 18.19 1.14 6.36
CA MET A 127 18.61 0.25 5.28
C MET A 127 17.65 0.30 4.10
N ASP A 128 18.21 0.08 2.91
CA ASP A 128 17.48 0.03 1.64
C ASP A 128 16.68 1.30 1.32
N THR A 129 16.99 2.42 1.98
CA THR A 129 16.48 3.74 1.61
C THR A 129 17.53 4.51 0.84
N HIS A 130 17.10 5.21 -0.20
CA HIS A 130 17.96 6.09 -0.99
C HIS A 130 17.13 7.12 -1.73
N THR A 131 17.75 8.26 -2.03
CA THR A 131 17.17 9.26 -2.94
C THR A 131 17.99 9.27 -4.23
N THR A 132 17.32 9.08 -5.36
CA THR A 132 17.94 9.10 -6.68
C THR A 132 17.49 10.34 -7.44
N VAL A 133 18.44 11.10 -7.98
CA VAL A 133 18.18 12.26 -8.83
C VAL A 133 18.67 11.96 -10.25
N LEU A 134 17.79 12.16 -11.22
CA LEU A 134 18.06 11.98 -12.64
C LEU A 134 18.17 13.35 -13.32
N LEU A 135 19.33 13.58 -13.94
CA LEU A 135 19.65 14.82 -14.65
C LEU A 135 20.00 14.53 -16.10
N THR A 136 19.64 15.44 -17.00
CA THR A 136 20.19 15.45 -18.35
C THR A 136 21.70 15.73 -18.32
N LEU A 137 22.40 15.45 -19.43
CA LEU A 137 23.83 15.73 -19.52
C LEU A 137 24.18 17.21 -19.37
N ASP A 138 23.27 18.15 -19.62
CA ASP A 138 23.45 19.58 -19.39
C ASP A 138 22.96 20.04 -17.99
N GLY A 139 22.62 19.11 -17.10
CA GLY A 139 22.33 19.40 -15.70
C GLY A 139 20.88 19.72 -15.38
N GLN A 140 19.91 19.44 -16.24
CA GLN A 140 18.50 19.66 -15.91
C GLN A 140 17.93 18.45 -15.18
N VAL A 141 17.53 18.63 -13.92
CA VAL A 141 16.80 17.60 -13.17
C VAL A 141 15.44 17.37 -13.83
N TYR A 142 15.12 16.13 -14.15
CA TYR A 142 13.84 15.77 -14.76
C TYR A 142 13.13 14.62 -14.05
N ALA A 143 13.80 13.91 -13.16
CA ALA A 143 13.16 12.96 -12.27
C ALA A 143 13.91 12.83 -10.94
N VAL A 144 13.16 12.51 -9.89
CA VAL A 144 13.66 12.19 -8.56
C VAL A 144 12.81 11.08 -7.98
N GLY A 145 13.46 10.07 -7.40
CA GLY A 145 12.83 8.98 -6.66
C GLY A 145 13.36 8.97 -5.24
N ASN A 146 12.49 8.74 -4.27
CA ASN A 146 12.80 8.73 -2.85
C ASN A 146 12.19 7.47 -2.22
N LEU A 147 13.03 6.48 -1.98
CA LEU A 147 12.62 5.25 -1.31
C LEU A 147 12.71 5.46 0.20
N ARG A 148 11.56 5.53 0.87
CA ARG A 148 11.42 5.86 2.29
C ARG A 148 10.39 4.95 2.97
N TYR A 149 10.60 4.67 4.26
CA TYR A 149 9.65 3.96 5.10
C TYR A 149 8.96 4.88 6.10
N HIS A 150 7.69 4.61 6.38
CA HIS A 150 6.99 5.17 7.52
C HIS A 150 6.99 4.13 8.64
N PHE A 151 7.39 4.54 9.83
CA PHE A 151 7.38 3.71 11.02
C PHE A 151 6.31 4.25 11.96
N ASP A 152 5.31 3.43 12.29
CA ASP A 152 4.22 3.78 13.20
C ASP A 152 4.59 3.56 14.68
N THR A 153 5.78 3.01 14.94
CA THR A 153 6.26 2.61 16.26
C THR A 153 7.64 3.19 16.54
N ASP A 154 7.89 3.52 17.80
CA ASP A 154 9.21 3.92 18.29
C ASP A 154 10.23 2.78 18.14
N ILE A 155 11.52 3.12 18.15
CA ILE A 155 12.61 2.15 18.05
C ILE A 155 12.77 1.41 19.39
N GLU A 156 12.75 0.08 19.37
CA GLU A 156 13.20 -0.72 20.53
C GLU A 156 14.73 -0.62 20.68
N GLU A 157 15.21 -0.27 21.88
CA GLU A 157 16.65 -0.17 22.13
C GLU A 157 17.36 -1.53 21.95
N SER A 158 18.53 -1.50 21.31
CA SER A 158 19.37 -2.69 21.11
C SER A 158 19.78 -3.28 22.46
N ILE A 159 19.47 -4.56 22.68
CA ILE A 159 19.82 -5.27 23.91
C ILE A 159 21.34 -5.51 23.99
N ILE A 160 21.98 -5.69 22.82
CA ILE A 160 23.43 -5.91 22.73
C ILE A 160 24.21 -4.61 22.49
N SER A 161 25.44 -4.54 23.00
CA SER A 161 26.36 -3.43 22.73
C SER A 161 27.06 -3.58 21.37
N GLN A 162 27.74 -2.53 20.92
CA GLN A 162 28.56 -2.58 19.70
C GLN A 162 29.66 -3.65 19.80
N GLU A 163 30.32 -3.74 20.96
CA GLU A 163 31.38 -4.71 21.23
C GLU A 163 30.84 -6.14 21.17
N GLU A 164 29.67 -6.39 21.75
CA GLU A 164 29.02 -7.69 21.70
C GLU A 164 28.62 -8.07 20.26
N ALA A 165 28.10 -7.12 19.47
CA ALA A 165 27.80 -7.35 18.07
C ALA A 165 29.06 -7.71 17.26
N VAL A 166 30.18 -7.03 17.51
CA VAL A 166 31.48 -7.32 16.84
C VAL A 166 32.03 -8.69 17.22
N GLU A 167 31.90 -9.11 18.48
CA GLU A 167 32.33 -10.45 18.90
C GLU A 167 31.44 -11.54 18.25
N LYS A 168 30.13 -11.35 18.23
CA LYS A 168 29.22 -12.28 17.54
C LYS A 168 29.51 -12.38 16.03
N SER A 169 29.87 -11.28 15.37
CA SER A 169 30.24 -11.33 13.94
C SER A 169 31.58 -12.03 13.69
N LYS A 170 32.54 -11.92 14.62
CA LYS A 170 33.80 -12.68 14.56
C LYS A 170 33.57 -14.18 14.73
N GLU A 171 32.71 -14.57 15.67
CA GLU A 171 32.31 -15.97 15.89
C GLU A 171 31.69 -16.58 14.62
N VAL A 172 30.77 -15.85 13.99
CA VAL A 172 30.11 -16.26 12.74
C VAL A 172 31.10 -16.46 11.59
N LEU A 173 32.08 -15.57 11.44
CA LEU A 173 33.07 -15.64 10.37
C LEU A 173 34.27 -16.53 10.70
N ILE A 174 34.39 -17.00 11.94
CA ILE A 174 35.57 -17.73 12.45
C ILE A 174 36.84 -16.92 12.15
N THR A 175 36.83 -15.63 12.51
CA THR A 175 37.92 -14.70 12.23
C THR A 175 38.28 -13.87 13.44
N GLU A 176 39.58 -13.73 13.69
CA GLU A 176 40.13 -12.79 14.69
C GLU A 176 40.33 -11.38 14.08
N GLN A 177 39.97 -11.19 12.82
CA GLN A 177 40.12 -9.90 12.14
C GLN A 177 39.22 -8.85 12.79
N ASN A 178 39.73 -7.62 12.97
CA ASN A 178 38.88 -6.51 13.38
C ASN A 178 38.10 -5.96 12.16
N PRO A 179 36.82 -5.59 12.33
CA PRO A 179 36.03 -5.00 11.25
C PRO A 179 36.60 -3.63 10.86
N ILE A 180 36.42 -3.26 9.59
CA ILE A 180 36.80 -1.94 9.06
C ILE A 180 35.70 -0.93 9.34
N ILE A 181 34.44 -1.35 9.20
CA ILE A 181 33.27 -0.49 9.35
C ILE A 181 32.29 -1.21 10.27
N VAL A 182 31.79 -0.48 11.26
CA VAL A 182 30.69 -0.92 12.13
C VAL A 182 29.64 0.19 12.08
N LYS A 183 28.46 -0.12 11.54
CA LYS A 183 27.35 0.82 11.41
C LYS A 183 26.13 0.29 12.16
N LYS A 184 25.57 1.11 13.03
CA LYS A 184 24.24 0.89 13.62
C LYS A 184 23.19 1.46 12.66
N GLN A 185 22.24 0.64 12.22
CA GLN A 185 21.25 1.01 11.20
C GLN A 185 19.87 0.44 11.58
N ILE A 186 18.83 0.83 10.84
CA ILE A 186 17.46 0.32 11.00
C ILE A 186 17.07 -0.47 9.77
N LYS A 187 16.49 -1.66 9.92
CA LYS A 187 15.84 -2.39 8.83
C LYS A 187 14.33 -2.39 9.03
N PRO A 188 13.56 -2.06 7.99
CA PRO A 188 12.12 -2.21 8.02
C PRO A 188 11.73 -3.68 7.97
N ILE A 189 10.92 -4.13 8.93
CA ILE A 189 10.26 -5.43 8.88
C ILE A 189 8.83 -5.21 8.42
N VAL A 190 8.45 -5.81 7.30
CA VAL A 190 7.09 -5.73 6.76
C VAL A 190 6.26 -6.90 7.31
N GLU A 191 5.45 -6.62 8.33
CA GLU A 191 4.39 -7.51 8.83
C GLU A 191 3.00 -6.93 8.45
N GLU A 192 2.03 -6.90 9.37
CA GLU A 192 0.78 -6.14 9.21
C GLU A 192 1.02 -4.61 9.23
N GLN A 193 2.12 -4.17 9.87
CA GLN A 193 2.63 -2.79 9.90
C GLN A 193 4.16 -2.81 9.71
N VAL A 194 4.75 -1.71 9.21
CA VAL A 194 6.20 -1.58 9.03
C VAL A 194 6.84 -1.19 10.36
N LYS A 195 7.60 -2.10 10.97
CA LYS A 195 8.30 -1.86 12.24
C LYS A 195 9.80 -1.63 12.02
N PRO A 196 10.43 -0.68 12.73
CA PRO A 196 11.87 -0.48 12.68
C PRO A 196 12.58 -1.51 13.57
N GLN A 197 13.54 -2.25 13.02
CA GLN A 197 14.44 -3.10 13.81
C GLN A 197 15.87 -2.56 13.74
N ILE A 198 16.52 -2.39 14.91
CA ILE A 198 17.95 -2.03 14.95
C ILE A 198 18.80 -3.22 14.49
N LEU A 199 19.74 -2.94 13.60
CA LEU A 199 20.76 -3.89 13.16
C LEU A 199 22.17 -3.30 13.27
N TRP A 200 23.15 -4.19 13.43
CA TRP A 200 24.56 -3.91 13.34
C TRP A 200 25.11 -4.45 12.02
N ASN A 201 25.56 -3.54 11.16
CA ASN A 201 26.16 -3.82 9.86
C ASN A 201 27.69 -3.74 9.99
N ILE A 202 28.36 -4.88 9.93
CA ILE A 202 29.77 -5.05 10.29
C ILE A 202 30.55 -5.54 9.07
N SER A 203 31.36 -4.66 8.49
CA SER A 203 32.13 -4.96 7.28
C SER A 203 33.58 -5.30 7.59
N TYR A 204 34.02 -6.46 7.11
CA TYR A 204 35.38 -6.96 7.20
C TYR A 204 36.13 -6.78 5.88
N GLY A 205 37.40 -6.40 5.97
CA GLY A 205 38.30 -6.38 4.83
C GLY A 205 38.84 -7.77 4.48
N CYS A 206 39.82 -7.80 3.59
CA CYS A 206 40.54 -9.02 3.26
C CYS A 206 41.32 -9.55 4.49
N PRO A 207 41.41 -10.87 4.70
CA PRO A 207 40.95 -11.94 3.81
C PRO A 207 39.46 -12.31 3.92
N ALA A 208 38.73 -11.88 4.94
CA ALA A 208 37.34 -12.26 5.14
C ALA A 208 36.44 -11.75 4.00
N ASN A 209 36.54 -10.46 3.69
CA ASN A 209 35.75 -9.78 2.65
C ASN A 209 34.23 -9.99 2.79
N LYS A 210 33.74 -9.98 4.03
CA LYS A 210 32.33 -10.19 4.34
C LYS A 210 31.72 -8.97 5.01
N ASN A 211 30.45 -8.78 4.76
CA ASN A 211 29.57 -7.92 5.50
C ASN A 211 28.62 -8.79 6.32
N VAL A 212 28.56 -8.55 7.63
CA VAL A 212 27.77 -9.36 8.56
C VAL A 212 26.72 -8.47 9.19
N ILE A 213 25.46 -8.89 9.10
CA ILE A 213 24.32 -8.16 9.67
C ILE A 213 23.81 -8.95 10.87
N ILE A 214 23.81 -8.29 12.03
CA ILE A 214 23.39 -8.85 13.31
C ILE A 214 22.24 -8.04 13.87
N ASP A 215 21.20 -8.70 14.39
CA ASP A 215 20.07 -8.02 15.01
C ASP A 215 20.35 -7.49 16.42
N ASP A 216 19.37 -6.77 16.97
CA ASP A 216 19.35 -6.19 18.31
C ASP A 216 19.49 -7.22 19.46
N LYS A 217 19.28 -8.51 19.17
CA LYS A 217 19.41 -9.66 20.10
C LYS A 217 20.69 -10.45 19.85
N GLY A 218 21.43 -10.10 18.81
CA GLY A 218 22.66 -10.73 18.40
C GLY A 218 22.49 -11.99 17.57
N ASN A 219 21.36 -12.20 16.92
CA ASN A 219 21.20 -13.24 15.92
C ASN A 219 21.78 -12.76 14.59
N LEU A 220 22.35 -13.71 13.85
CA LEU A 220 22.80 -13.47 12.48
C LEU A 220 21.59 -13.34 11.54
N ILE A 221 21.50 -12.22 10.84
CA ILE A 221 20.48 -11.97 9.82
C ILE A 221 21.02 -12.29 8.43
N GLU A 222 22.21 -11.79 8.09
CA GLU A 222 22.75 -11.91 6.74
C GLU A 222 24.28 -11.91 6.74
N ILE A 223 24.87 -12.66 5.79
CA ILE A 223 26.28 -12.53 5.41
C ILE A 223 26.35 -12.30 3.91
N SER A 224 26.91 -11.16 3.50
CA SER A 224 27.15 -10.81 2.10
C SER A 224 28.63 -10.50 1.87
N ASP A 225 29.07 -10.36 0.62
CA ASP A 225 30.42 -9.90 0.32
C ASP A 225 30.52 -8.39 0.57
N SER A 226 31.57 -7.93 1.25
CA SER A 226 31.73 -6.49 1.56
C SER A 226 32.14 -5.62 0.37
N GLY A 227 32.21 -6.21 -0.83
CA GLY A 227 32.58 -5.51 -2.07
C GLY A 227 34.05 -5.10 -2.16
N PHE A 228 34.88 -5.36 -1.14
CA PHE A 228 36.31 -5.07 -1.23
C PHE A 228 36.98 -6.03 -2.23
N THR A 229 37.71 -5.47 -3.19
CA THR A 229 38.46 -6.28 -4.14
C THR A 229 39.73 -6.83 -3.47
N CYS A 230 39.66 -8.06 -2.96
CA CYS A 230 40.85 -8.73 -2.45
C CYS A 230 41.80 -9.07 -3.59
N LYS A 231 42.90 -8.32 -3.69
CA LYS A 231 44.07 -8.77 -4.44
C LYS A 231 44.54 -10.08 -3.82
N LYS A 232 44.11 -11.19 -4.42
CA LYS A 232 44.60 -12.53 -4.08
C LYS A 232 46.11 -12.50 -4.30
N GLU A 233 46.88 -12.56 -3.22
CA GLU A 233 48.33 -12.80 -3.30
C GLU A 233 48.51 -14.13 -4.02
N ARG A 234 48.72 -14.06 -5.33
CA ARG A 234 49.20 -15.18 -6.10
C ARG A 234 50.60 -15.42 -5.56
N LYS A 235 50.76 -16.46 -4.73
CA LYS A 235 52.09 -17.00 -4.41
C LYS A 235 52.73 -17.37 -5.75
N ASP A 236 53.58 -16.48 -6.25
CA ASP A 236 54.30 -16.58 -7.51
C ASP A 236 55.41 -17.65 -7.40
N PHE A 237 55.01 -18.89 -7.14
CA PHE A 237 55.90 -20.05 -7.08
C PHE A 237 56.59 -20.28 -8.44
N ALA A 238 55.93 -19.90 -9.53
CA ALA A 238 56.51 -19.92 -10.87
C ALA A 238 57.61 -18.86 -11.07
N PHE A 239 57.52 -17.70 -10.42
CA PHE A 239 58.52 -16.64 -10.52
C PHE A 239 59.76 -16.97 -9.68
N ILE A 240 59.58 -17.56 -8.49
CA ILE A 240 60.68 -18.05 -7.64
C ILE A 240 61.42 -19.21 -8.34
N LEU A 241 60.70 -20.15 -8.98
CA LEU A 241 61.32 -21.24 -9.74
C LEU A 241 62.11 -20.71 -10.96
N LEU A 242 61.59 -19.69 -11.65
CA LEU A 242 62.30 -19.04 -12.76
C LEU A 242 63.56 -18.31 -12.27
N ILE A 243 63.50 -17.61 -11.15
CA ILE A 243 64.66 -16.98 -10.51
C ILE A 243 65.71 -18.04 -10.14
N ILE A 244 65.30 -19.17 -9.56
CA ILE A 244 66.21 -20.28 -9.19
C ILE A 244 66.87 -20.90 -10.44
N ILE A 245 66.13 -21.09 -11.53
CA ILE A 245 66.68 -21.61 -12.80
C ILE A 245 67.67 -20.61 -13.42
N VAL A 246 67.35 -19.31 -13.40
CA VAL A 246 68.24 -18.25 -13.89
C VAL A 246 69.50 -18.13 -13.02
N PHE A 247 69.36 -18.16 -11.69
CA PHE A 247 70.49 -18.17 -10.76
C PHE A 247 71.36 -19.42 -10.91
N GLY A 248 70.73 -20.58 -11.09
CA GLY A 248 71.40 -21.85 -11.38
C GLY A 248 72.20 -21.80 -12.68
N ALA A 249 71.62 -21.24 -13.76
CA ALA A 249 72.31 -21.02 -15.03
C ALA A 249 73.51 -20.07 -14.88
N VAL A 250 73.34 -18.93 -14.19
CA VAL A 250 74.42 -17.96 -13.94
C VAL A 250 75.57 -18.59 -13.14
N LEU A 251 75.26 -19.39 -12.12
CA LEU A 251 76.27 -20.09 -11.32
C LEU A 251 77.00 -21.20 -12.12
N PHE A 252 76.29 -21.92 -12.99
CA PHE A 252 76.87 -22.95 -13.85
C PHE A 252 77.85 -22.35 -14.89
N PHE A 253 77.53 -21.18 -15.43
CA PHE A 253 78.43 -20.45 -16.34
C PHE A 253 79.66 -19.85 -15.64
N LYS A 254 79.54 -19.47 -14.36
CA LYS A 254 80.66 -18.93 -13.56
C LYS A 254 81.79 -19.95 -13.37
N LYS A 255 81.48 -21.26 -13.37
CA LYS A 255 82.47 -22.34 -13.17
C LYS A 255 83.23 -22.72 -14.45
N LYS A 256 82.81 -22.28 -15.64
CA LYS A 256 83.34 -22.71 -16.94
C LYS A 256 83.89 -21.58 -17.83
N GLN A 257 84.41 -20.49 -17.27
CA GLN A 257 85.10 -19.44 -18.05
C GLN A 257 86.57 -19.26 -17.65
N ARG A 258 87.46 -19.98 -18.35
CA ARG A 258 88.83 -19.54 -18.62
C ARG A 258 88.88 -19.02 -20.07
N LYS A 259 89.04 -17.69 -20.20
CA LYS A 259 89.40 -16.86 -21.38
C LYS A 259 88.41 -16.79 -22.59
N LYS A 260 87.96 -15.55 -22.84
CA LYS A 260 87.26 -14.96 -24.03
C LYS A 260 85.81 -15.40 -24.34
N SER A 261 84.79 -14.86 -23.66
CA SER A 261 83.45 -14.63 -24.27
C SER A 261 82.47 -13.76 -23.45
N LYS A 262 82.86 -12.54 -23.03
CA LYS A 262 81.93 -11.62 -22.31
C LYS A 262 80.65 -11.30 -23.10
N GLY A 263 80.71 -11.28 -24.43
CA GLY A 263 79.52 -11.02 -25.28
C GLY A 263 78.45 -12.12 -25.25
N ILE A 264 78.83 -13.40 -25.08
CA ILE A 264 77.88 -14.51 -25.04
C ILE A 264 77.01 -14.45 -23.78
N ALA A 265 77.57 -14.03 -22.65
CA ALA A 265 76.84 -13.89 -21.39
C ALA A 265 75.76 -12.79 -21.46
N PHE A 266 76.09 -11.63 -22.05
CA PHE A 266 75.11 -10.55 -22.25
C PHE A 266 74.00 -10.93 -23.23
N GLY A 267 74.33 -11.64 -24.32
CA GLY A 267 73.31 -12.16 -25.25
C GLY A 267 72.35 -13.13 -24.59
N LEU A 268 72.85 -14.06 -23.77
CA LEU A 268 72.02 -15.03 -23.06
C LEU A 268 71.15 -14.39 -21.98
N LEU A 269 71.67 -13.40 -21.26
CA LEU A 269 70.88 -12.59 -20.31
C LEU A 269 69.72 -11.88 -21.01
N LEU A 270 69.98 -11.28 -22.17
CA LEU A 270 68.96 -10.55 -22.94
C LEU A 270 67.88 -11.49 -23.48
N VAL A 271 68.25 -12.69 -23.92
CA VAL A 271 67.28 -13.74 -24.32
C VAL A 271 66.41 -14.17 -23.14
N VAL A 272 67.01 -14.39 -21.96
CA VAL A 272 66.27 -14.78 -20.75
C VAL A 272 65.29 -13.67 -20.32
N LEU A 273 65.73 -12.40 -20.34
CA LEU A 273 64.88 -11.24 -20.06
C LEU A 273 63.74 -11.10 -21.07
N SER A 274 64.01 -11.28 -22.37
CA SER A 274 62.98 -11.23 -23.39
C SER A 274 61.95 -12.36 -23.21
N LEU A 275 62.40 -13.58 -22.93
CA LEU A 275 61.51 -14.72 -22.69
C LEU A 275 60.67 -14.54 -21.42
N SER A 276 61.23 -13.97 -20.35
CA SER A 276 60.47 -13.71 -19.13
C SER A 276 59.40 -12.63 -19.34
N LEU A 277 59.70 -11.57 -20.09
CA LEU A 277 58.72 -10.54 -20.47
C LEU A 277 57.60 -11.10 -21.36
N ILE A 278 57.94 -11.93 -22.36
CA ILE A 278 56.95 -12.61 -23.20
C ILE A 278 56.06 -13.53 -22.36
N SER A 279 56.65 -14.31 -21.45
CA SER A 279 55.91 -15.18 -20.53
C SER A 279 54.96 -14.38 -19.63
N LEU A 280 55.41 -13.24 -19.09
CA LEU A 280 54.59 -12.34 -18.28
C LEU A 280 53.42 -11.79 -19.09
N ALA A 281 53.65 -11.37 -20.34
CA ALA A 281 52.60 -10.87 -21.23
C ALA A 281 51.55 -11.95 -21.56
N ILE A 282 51.97 -13.19 -21.80
CA ILE A 282 51.06 -14.33 -22.02
C ILE A 282 50.23 -14.59 -20.76
N LEU A 283 50.86 -14.62 -19.57
CA LEU A 283 50.17 -14.80 -18.30
C LEU A 283 49.16 -13.68 -18.02
N GLN A 284 49.52 -12.42 -18.27
CA GLN A 284 48.60 -11.29 -18.14
C GLN A 284 47.40 -11.44 -19.08
N LYS A 285 47.63 -11.81 -20.35
CA LYS A 285 46.56 -12.05 -21.32
C LYS A 285 45.62 -13.17 -20.88
N GLU A 286 46.14 -14.28 -20.34
CA GLU A 286 45.31 -15.38 -19.84
C GLU A 286 44.51 -15.01 -18.60
N VAL A 287 45.12 -14.32 -17.64
CA VAL A 287 44.42 -13.83 -16.43
C VAL A 287 43.32 -12.86 -16.84
N TYR A 288 43.61 -11.92 -17.73
CA TYR A 288 42.64 -10.96 -18.22
C TYR A 288 41.47 -11.65 -18.95
N LYS A 289 41.77 -12.61 -19.84
CA LYS A 289 40.73 -13.41 -20.53
C LYS A 289 39.84 -14.16 -19.53
N LYS A 290 40.43 -14.79 -18.51
CA LYS A 290 39.67 -15.51 -17.46
C LYS A 290 38.80 -14.56 -16.65
N ASN A 291 39.32 -13.38 -16.28
CA ASN A 291 38.57 -12.39 -15.53
C ASN A 291 37.39 -11.83 -16.33
N ILE A 292 37.58 -11.54 -17.63
CA ILE A 292 36.47 -11.13 -18.51
C ILE A 292 35.42 -12.22 -18.63
N GLN A 293 35.83 -13.48 -18.87
CA GLN A 293 34.89 -14.59 -18.98
C GLN A 293 34.11 -14.79 -17.68
N LYS A 294 34.79 -14.71 -16.53
CA LYS A 294 34.16 -14.79 -15.23
C LYS A 294 33.15 -13.65 -15.03
N PHE A 295 33.55 -12.41 -15.28
CA PHE A 295 32.67 -11.24 -15.18
C PHE A 295 31.45 -11.33 -16.11
N TYR A 296 31.65 -11.80 -17.35
CA TYR A 296 30.55 -12.04 -18.28
C TYR A 296 29.55 -13.09 -17.76
N ILE A 297 30.05 -14.20 -17.21
CA ILE A 297 29.20 -15.25 -16.63
C ILE A 297 28.47 -14.73 -15.38
N GLU A 298 29.15 -14.02 -14.48
CA GLU A 298 28.56 -13.41 -13.28
C GLU A 298 27.44 -12.44 -13.65
N ASN A 299 27.70 -11.47 -14.54
CA ASN A 299 26.66 -10.53 -15.00
C ASN A 299 25.47 -11.25 -15.64
N ARG A 300 25.70 -12.29 -16.45
CA ARG A 300 24.61 -13.07 -17.06
C ARG A 300 23.79 -13.82 -16.01
N ILE A 301 24.42 -14.35 -14.97
CA ILE A 301 23.71 -15.00 -13.86
C ILE A 301 22.89 -13.98 -13.07
N ASP A 302 23.45 -12.80 -12.81
CA ASP A 302 22.76 -11.71 -12.13
C ASP A 302 21.55 -11.23 -12.94
N ASP A 303 21.72 -11.06 -14.26
CA ASP A 303 20.62 -10.75 -15.18
C ASP A 303 19.52 -11.83 -15.16
N MET A 304 19.88 -13.11 -15.15
CA MET A 304 18.92 -14.21 -15.04
C MET A 304 18.16 -14.18 -13.71
N ASN A 305 18.85 -13.87 -12.60
CA ASN A 305 18.24 -13.75 -11.28
C ASN A 305 17.27 -12.54 -11.25
N ASN A 306 17.71 -11.39 -11.76
CA ASN A 306 16.87 -10.19 -11.88
C ASN A 306 15.64 -10.43 -12.76
N LEU A 307 15.78 -11.21 -13.83
CA LEU A 307 14.67 -11.61 -14.69
C LEU A 307 13.69 -12.53 -13.97
N PHE A 308 14.17 -13.46 -13.14
CA PHE A 308 13.32 -14.29 -12.29
C PHE A 308 12.52 -13.45 -11.29
N GLU A 309 13.19 -12.57 -10.53
CA GLU A 309 12.51 -11.71 -9.55
C GLU A 309 11.50 -10.77 -10.23
N SER A 310 11.86 -10.21 -11.39
CA SER A 310 10.94 -9.39 -12.19
C SER A 310 9.73 -10.20 -12.68
N ALA A 311 9.93 -11.44 -13.10
CA ALA A 311 8.86 -12.32 -13.56
C ALA A 311 7.90 -12.67 -12.41
N VAL A 312 8.41 -12.87 -11.19
CA VAL A 312 7.60 -13.12 -9.99
C VAL A 312 6.76 -11.89 -9.64
N LEU A 313 7.37 -10.71 -9.59
CA LEU A 313 6.65 -9.47 -9.30
C LEU A 313 5.57 -9.14 -10.35
N ASP A 314 5.86 -9.41 -11.62
CA ASP A 314 4.90 -9.20 -12.70
C ASP A 314 3.79 -10.27 -12.68
N LEU A 315 4.09 -11.51 -12.28
CA LEU A 315 3.10 -12.57 -12.10
C LEU A 315 2.03 -12.17 -11.07
N ASP A 316 2.42 -11.60 -9.93
CA ASP A 316 1.47 -11.15 -8.91
C ASP A 316 0.54 -10.03 -9.41
N LYS A 317 1.09 -9.10 -10.20
CA LYS A 317 0.31 -8.02 -10.84
C LYS A 317 -0.62 -8.58 -11.92
N ALA A 318 -0.11 -9.50 -12.74
CA ALA A 318 -0.88 -10.15 -13.78
C ALA A 318 -2.06 -10.91 -13.18
N ILE A 319 -1.86 -11.67 -12.10
CA ILE A 319 -2.93 -12.39 -11.41
C ILE A 319 -4.00 -11.45 -10.88
N ASP A 320 -3.64 -10.33 -10.25
CA ASP A 320 -4.62 -9.35 -9.76
C ASP A 320 -5.49 -8.80 -10.91
N ILE A 321 -4.86 -8.36 -11.99
CA ILE A 321 -5.55 -7.77 -13.15
C ILE A 321 -6.43 -8.80 -13.86
N ILE A 322 -5.89 -9.98 -14.13
CA ILE A 322 -6.58 -11.06 -14.86
C ILE A 322 -7.75 -11.57 -14.01
N THR A 323 -7.58 -11.71 -12.70
CA THR A 323 -8.66 -12.14 -11.80
C THR A 323 -9.79 -11.13 -11.76
N LYS A 324 -9.49 -9.82 -11.63
CA LYS A 324 -10.52 -8.77 -11.68
C LYS A 324 -11.30 -8.79 -13.00
N ARG A 325 -10.62 -9.01 -14.13
CA ARG A 325 -11.28 -9.18 -15.44
C ARG A 325 -12.15 -10.43 -15.50
N ALA A 326 -11.64 -11.56 -14.98
CA ALA A 326 -12.39 -12.79 -14.91
C ALA A 326 -13.66 -12.64 -14.07
N ILE A 327 -13.58 -11.94 -12.93
CA ILE A 327 -14.75 -11.62 -12.10
C ILE A 327 -15.77 -10.77 -12.89
N ALA A 328 -15.33 -9.69 -13.54
CA ALA A 328 -16.21 -8.84 -14.34
C ALA A 328 -16.96 -9.63 -15.43
N ILE A 329 -16.29 -10.59 -16.07
CA ILE A 329 -16.87 -11.38 -17.14
C ILE A 329 -17.81 -12.46 -16.59
N ALA A 330 -17.45 -13.10 -15.48
CA ALA A 330 -18.32 -14.04 -14.79
C ALA A 330 -19.62 -13.36 -14.34
N ASP A 331 -19.52 -12.17 -13.75
CA ASP A 331 -20.63 -11.34 -13.35
C ASP A 331 -21.49 -10.90 -14.55
N SER A 332 -20.86 -10.33 -15.58
CA SER A 332 -21.52 -9.95 -16.83
C SER A 332 -22.25 -11.13 -17.50
N LYS A 333 -21.68 -12.34 -17.45
CA LYS A 333 -22.33 -13.55 -17.97
C LYS A 333 -23.61 -13.86 -17.21
N VAL A 334 -23.60 -13.77 -15.88
CA VAL A 334 -24.78 -14.00 -15.04
C VAL A 334 -25.85 -12.95 -15.33
N ILE A 335 -25.48 -11.66 -15.36
CA ILE A 335 -26.40 -10.54 -15.60
C ILE A 335 -27.03 -10.62 -16.99
N THR A 336 -26.23 -10.90 -18.03
CA THR A 336 -26.71 -10.89 -19.42
C THR A 336 -27.57 -12.12 -19.76
N THR A 337 -27.28 -13.27 -19.15
CA THR A 337 -28.06 -14.49 -19.40
C THR A 337 -29.22 -14.69 -18.42
N GLY A 338 -29.22 -13.96 -17.29
CA GLY A 338 -30.16 -14.17 -16.20
C GLY A 338 -30.05 -15.57 -15.58
N SER A 339 -28.91 -16.25 -15.79
CA SER A 339 -28.70 -17.63 -15.35
C SER A 339 -27.45 -17.73 -14.46
N PRO A 340 -27.52 -18.41 -13.31
CA PRO A 340 -26.39 -18.56 -12.42
C PRO A 340 -25.30 -19.47 -13.03
N LEU A 341 -24.07 -19.32 -12.55
CA LEU A 341 -22.98 -20.24 -12.88
C LEU A 341 -23.18 -21.57 -12.15
N ALA A 342 -22.77 -22.67 -12.77
CA ALA A 342 -22.83 -23.98 -12.13
C ALA A 342 -21.74 -24.16 -11.05
N ARG A 343 -20.54 -23.62 -11.30
CA ARG A 343 -19.36 -23.71 -10.44
C ARG A 343 -18.49 -22.46 -10.57
N ALA A 344 -18.83 -21.40 -9.83
CA ALA A 344 -18.18 -20.10 -9.95
C ALA A 344 -16.66 -20.17 -9.75
N ASP A 345 -16.19 -21.01 -8.82
CA ASP A 345 -14.76 -21.27 -8.58
C ASP A 345 -14.04 -21.80 -9.84
N GLN A 346 -14.62 -22.79 -10.51
CA GLN A 346 -14.01 -23.38 -11.70
C GLN A 346 -14.13 -22.48 -12.91
N ASN A 347 -15.28 -21.80 -13.09
CA ASN A 347 -15.48 -20.88 -14.20
C ASN A 347 -14.52 -19.68 -14.13
N ILE A 348 -14.30 -19.08 -12.94
CA ILE A 348 -13.31 -18.01 -12.78
C ILE A 348 -11.88 -18.53 -12.99
N LYS A 349 -11.56 -19.72 -12.50
CA LYS A 349 -10.26 -20.37 -12.77
C LYS A 349 -10.03 -20.59 -14.27
N GLU A 350 -11.04 -21.07 -14.99
CA GLU A 350 -10.98 -21.27 -16.44
C GLU A 350 -10.76 -19.94 -17.18
N LEU A 351 -11.49 -18.89 -16.81
CA LEU A 351 -11.31 -17.55 -17.33
C LEU A 351 -9.86 -17.05 -17.13
N ILE A 352 -9.31 -17.22 -15.93
CA ILE A 352 -7.94 -16.77 -15.64
C ILE A 352 -6.91 -17.51 -16.49
N LEU A 353 -7.04 -18.83 -16.63
CA LEU A 353 -6.04 -19.66 -17.33
C LEU A 353 -6.18 -19.61 -18.85
N PHE A 354 -7.41 -19.68 -19.35
CA PHE A 354 -7.73 -19.92 -20.76
C PHE A 354 -8.61 -18.84 -21.39
N GLY A 355 -9.28 -18.01 -20.58
CA GLY A 355 -10.15 -16.94 -21.09
C GLY A 355 -11.50 -17.45 -21.58
N SER A 356 -11.93 -18.63 -21.14
CA SER A 356 -13.19 -19.26 -21.53
C SER A 356 -14.08 -19.55 -20.31
N ILE A 357 -15.38 -19.71 -20.56
CA ILE A 357 -16.38 -20.22 -19.61
C ILE A 357 -17.01 -21.44 -20.27
N ASP A 358 -16.91 -22.61 -19.63
CA ASP A 358 -17.46 -23.88 -20.14
C ASP A 358 -16.93 -24.22 -21.56
N GLY A 359 -15.66 -23.88 -21.83
CA GLY A 359 -14.99 -24.06 -23.11
C GLY A 359 -15.32 -23.02 -24.17
N ILE A 360 -16.16 -22.02 -23.87
CA ILE A 360 -16.50 -20.93 -24.80
C ILE A 360 -15.63 -19.71 -24.48
N GLU A 361 -14.77 -19.33 -25.43
CA GLU A 361 -13.90 -18.15 -25.31
C GLU A 361 -14.70 -16.86 -25.08
N GLN A 362 -14.18 -15.99 -24.22
CA GLN A 362 -14.78 -14.71 -23.88
C GLN A 362 -13.93 -13.59 -24.47
N ASN A 363 -14.52 -12.77 -25.35
CA ASN A 363 -13.81 -11.69 -26.06
C ASN A 363 -13.10 -10.71 -25.12
N LEU A 364 -13.67 -10.44 -23.94
CA LEU A 364 -13.08 -9.53 -22.96
C LEU A 364 -11.83 -10.10 -22.25
N MET A 365 -11.53 -11.40 -22.42
CA MET A 365 -10.29 -12.05 -21.97
C MET A 365 -9.22 -12.16 -23.07
N GLU A 366 -9.49 -11.71 -24.29
CA GLU A 366 -8.53 -11.82 -25.38
C GLU A 366 -7.20 -11.15 -24.99
N ASN A 367 -6.09 -11.89 -25.14
CA ASN A 367 -4.74 -11.46 -24.75
C ASN A 367 -4.54 -11.12 -23.26
N ALA A 368 -5.52 -11.45 -22.40
CA ALA A 368 -5.56 -11.12 -20.98
C ALA A 368 -5.76 -12.36 -20.09
N THR A 369 -5.02 -13.43 -20.40
CA THR A 369 -5.02 -14.69 -19.64
C THR A 369 -3.63 -15.00 -19.11
N LEU A 370 -3.54 -15.91 -18.15
CA LEU A 370 -2.27 -16.31 -17.57
C LEU A 370 -1.40 -17.07 -18.59
N THR A 371 -2.01 -17.87 -19.47
CA THR A 371 -1.34 -18.49 -20.62
C THR A 371 -0.75 -17.44 -21.59
N ASN A 372 -1.46 -16.34 -21.82
CA ASN A 372 -0.97 -15.23 -22.64
C ASN A 372 0.20 -14.51 -21.96
N TRP A 373 0.14 -14.31 -20.64
CA TRP A 373 1.25 -13.76 -19.85
C TRP A 373 2.50 -14.65 -19.94
N ILE A 374 2.37 -15.97 -19.75
CA ILE A 374 3.48 -16.93 -19.89
C ILE A 374 4.10 -16.82 -21.29
N SER A 375 3.27 -16.75 -22.33
CA SER A 375 3.75 -16.61 -23.71
C SER A 375 4.53 -15.32 -23.94
N LYS A 376 4.07 -14.20 -23.36
CA LYS A 376 4.78 -12.91 -23.39
C LYS A 376 6.11 -12.98 -22.64
N MET A 377 6.15 -13.62 -21.47
CA MET A 377 7.40 -13.81 -20.72
C MET A 377 8.42 -14.66 -21.50
N ASN A 378 7.96 -15.73 -22.14
CA ASN A 378 8.83 -16.57 -22.97
C ASN A 378 9.38 -15.79 -24.17
N PHE A 379 8.55 -14.95 -24.81
CA PHE A 379 9.00 -14.08 -25.90
C PHE A 379 10.05 -13.06 -25.42
N LEU A 380 9.78 -12.35 -24.32
CA LEU A 380 10.71 -11.38 -23.72
C LEU A 380 12.02 -12.02 -23.28
N GLY A 381 11.97 -13.25 -22.76
CA GLY A 381 13.14 -14.05 -22.45
C GLY A 381 14.00 -14.30 -23.69
N LYS A 382 13.38 -14.77 -24.78
CA LYS A 382 14.08 -15.08 -26.03
C LYS A 382 14.76 -13.86 -26.63
N GLU A 383 14.12 -12.71 -26.62
CA GLU A 383 14.70 -11.42 -27.05
C GLU A 383 15.96 -11.05 -26.25
N ARG A 384 16.10 -11.53 -25.00
CA ARG A 384 17.28 -11.32 -24.14
C ARG A 384 18.32 -12.46 -24.21
N GLY A 385 18.07 -13.48 -25.04
CA GLY A 385 18.91 -14.67 -25.16
C GLY A 385 18.70 -15.69 -24.04
N TYR A 386 17.49 -15.73 -23.46
CA TYR A 386 17.11 -16.70 -22.43
C TYR A 386 15.92 -17.54 -22.91
N ASP A 387 15.94 -18.85 -22.70
CA ASP A 387 14.75 -19.70 -22.83
C ASP A 387 14.06 -19.80 -21.47
N ILE A 388 12.86 -19.24 -21.37
CA ILE A 388 12.04 -19.27 -20.15
C ILE A 388 10.94 -20.31 -20.33
N LYS A 389 10.74 -21.14 -19.31
CA LYS A 389 9.64 -22.10 -19.21
C LYS A 389 8.96 -21.91 -17.88
N ILE A 390 7.69 -21.52 -17.91
CA ILE A 390 6.85 -21.32 -16.74
C ILE A 390 5.73 -22.36 -16.77
N ASN A 391 5.63 -23.15 -15.70
CA ASN A 391 4.54 -24.11 -15.52
C ASN A 391 3.77 -23.75 -14.24
N ILE A 392 2.46 -23.55 -14.37
CA ILE A 392 1.59 -23.23 -13.25
C ILE A 392 0.74 -24.45 -12.91
N SER A 393 0.75 -24.83 -11.63
CA SER A 393 0.07 -26.01 -11.12
C SER A 393 -0.67 -25.69 -9.83
N LYS A 394 -1.63 -26.53 -9.43
CA LYS A 394 -2.45 -26.36 -8.22
C LYS A 394 -3.12 -24.98 -8.11
N PHE A 395 -3.48 -24.40 -9.26
CA PHE A 395 -4.12 -23.10 -9.30
C PHE A 395 -5.57 -23.22 -8.81
N GLU A 396 -5.93 -22.45 -7.80
CA GLU A 396 -7.22 -22.49 -7.11
C GLU A 396 -7.68 -21.06 -6.76
N ILE A 397 -8.99 -20.86 -6.76
CA ILE A 397 -9.63 -19.64 -6.29
C ILE A 397 -10.67 -20.02 -5.24
N ARG A 398 -10.66 -19.31 -4.11
CA ARG A 398 -11.60 -19.52 -3.01
C ARG A 398 -11.88 -18.20 -2.30
N PRO A 399 -12.97 -18.07 -1.54
CA PRO A 399 -13.18 -16.89 -0.72
C PRO A 399 -12.09 -16.76 0.36
N TYR A 400 -11.59 -15.55 0.58
CA TYR A 400 -10.65 -15.23 1.66
C TYR A 400 -11.40 -14.67 2.88
N ASP A 401 -12.26 -13.70 2.63
CA ASP A 401 -13.19 -13.09 3.56
C ASP A 401 -14.43 -12.60 2.78
N SER A 402 -15.34 -11.86 3.42
CA SER A 402 -16.59 -11.37 2.81
C SER A 402 -16.38 -10.50 1.57
N PHE A 403 -15.21 -9.87 1.41
CA PHE A 403 -14.95 -8.86 0.38
C PHE A 403 -13.70 -9.16 -0.45
N ASN A 404 -13.12 -10.35 -0.31
CA ASN A 404 -11.92 -10.73 -1.02
C ASN A 404 -11.92 -12.22 -1.41
N LEU A 405 -11.37 -12.49 -2.59
CA LEU A 405 -11.02 -13.84 -3.05
C LEU A 405 -9.52 -14.08 -2.86
N LEU A 406 -9.15 -15.30 -2.51
CA LEU A 406 -7.78 -15.76 -2.46
C LEU A 406 -7.49 -16.64 -3.68
N VAL A 407 -6.50 -16.23 -4.46
CA VAL A 407 -5.92 -17.00 -5.55
C VAL A 407 -4.64 -17.65 -5.06
N THR A 408 -4.58 -18.98 -5.10
CA THR A 408 -3.38 -19.75 -4.72
C THR A 408 -2.89 -20.63 -5.86
N GLY A 409 -1.59 -20.91 -5.90
CA GLY A 409 -1.01 -21.82 -6.88
C GLY A 409 0.49 -22.02 -6.71
N GLU A 410 1.09 -22.81 -7.59
CA GLU A 410 2.53 -23.06 -7.64
C GLU A 410 3.05 -22.80 -9.05
N ALA A 411 3.98 -21.85 -9.19
CA ALA A 411 4.68 -21.56 -10.43
C ALA A 411 6.10 -22.14 -10.40
N TRP A 412 6.42 -23.00 -11.37
CA TRP A 412 7.77 -23.47 -11.64
C TRP A 412 8.35 -22.65 -12.78
N ILE A 413 9.35 -21.81 -12.47
CA ILE A 413 10.00 -20.94 -13.45
C ILE A 413 11.41 -21.47 -13.68
N ASN A 414 11.68 -21.88 -14.92
CA ASN A 414 12.98 -22.31 -15.38
C ASN A 414 13.50 -21.32 -16.43
N ILE A 415 14.64 -20.69 -16.15
CA ILE A 415 15.33 -19.78 -17.06
C ILE A 415 16.65 -20.42 -17.44
N THR A 416 16.85 -20.68 -18.73
CA THR A 416 18.07 -21.27 -19.27
C THR A 416 18.79 -20.31 -20.21
N ASN A 417 20.11 -20.24 -20.10
CA ASN A 417 20.97 -19.57 -21.08
C ASN A 417 21.89 -20.62 -21.73
N GLU A 418 21.72 -20.84 -23.04
CA GLU A 418 22.49 -21.85 -23.77
C GLU A 418 23.95 -21.44 -24.00
N ASP A 419 24.25 -20.13 -24.11
CA ASP A 419 25.60 -19.62 -24.36
C ASP A 419 26.56 -19.96 -23.22
N ILE A 420 26.09 -19.83 -21.97
CA ILE A 420 26.87 -20.13 -20.76
C ILE A 420 26.56 -21.49 -20.13
N LYS A 421 25.58 -22.23 -20.68
CA LYS A 421 25.11 -23.54 -20.17
C LYS A 421 24.66 -23.50 -18.71
N THR A 422 23.96 -22.44 -18.33
CA THR A 422 23.47 -22.22 -16.96
C THR A 422 21.95 -22.19 -16.94
N SER A 423 21.36 -22.66 -15.84
CA SER A 423 19.92 -22.66 -15.63
C SER A 423 19.57 -22.24 -14.20
N ILE A 424 18.53 -21.42 -14.04
CA ILE A 424 17.87 -21.16 -12.76
C ILE A 424 16.51 -21.84 -12.80
N ASN A 425 16.26 -22.76 -11.87
CA ASN A 425 14.97 -23.42 -11.72
C ASN A 425 14.48 -23.23 -10.28
N ARG A 426 13.40 -22.46 -10.11
CA ARG A 426 12.84 -22.14 -8.80
C ARG A 426 11.33 -22.32 -8.79
N LYS A 427 10.84 -22.76 -7.63
CA LYS A 427 9.42 -22.83 -7.32
C LYS A 427 9.01 -21.54 -6.61
N TYR A 428 7.92 -20.94 -7.06
CA TYR A 428 7.27 -19.80 -6.43
C TYR A 428 5.84 -20.19 -6.03
N SER A 429 5.48 -19.90 -4.78
CA SER A 429 4.13 -20.12 -4.25
C SER A 429 3.30 -18.87 -4.45
N ILE A 430 2.28 -18.96 -5.31
CA ILE A 430 1.33 -17.89 -5.57
C ILE A 430 0.36 -17.83 -4.40
N SER A 431 0.19 -16.64 -3.82
CA SER A 431 -0.85 -16.35 -2.82
C SER A 431 -1.27 -14.89 -2.95
N LYS A 432 -2.36 -14.64 -3.66
CA LYS A 432 -2.83 -13.29 -3.97
C LYS A 432 -4.27 -13.07 -3.55
N THR A 433 -4.50 -12.05 -2.73
CA THR A 433 -5.84 -11.60 -2.35
C THR A 433 -6.35 -10.56 -3.35
N VAL A 434 -7.58 -10.72 -3.83
CA VAL A 434 -8.22 -9.87 -4.83
C VAL A 434 -9.57 -9.40 -4.29
N SER A 435 -9.77 -8.08 -4.20
CA SER A 435 -11.02 -7.48 -3.72
C SER A 435 -12.13 -7.60 -4.76
N ILE A 436 -13.35 -7.85 -4.25
CA ILE A 436 -14.61 -7.86 -5.03
C ILE A 436 -15.41 -6.57 -4.86
N GLU A 437 -14.87 -5.57 -4.18
CA GLU A 437 -15.53 -4.27 -4.10
C GLU A 437 -15.59 -3.60 -5.47
N ASN A 438 -16.67 -2.86 -5.71
CA ASN A 438 -17.00 -2.21 -6.98
C ASN A 438 -17.41 -3.14 -8.14
N PHE A 439 -17.60 -4.44 -7.89
CA PHE A 439 -18.31 -5.33 -8.82
C PHE A 439 -19.82 -5.29 -8.55
N GLU A 440 -20.63 -5.67 -9.55
CA GLU A 440 -22.07 -5.81 -9.35
C GLU A 440 -22.36 -7.07 -8.54
N ASP A 441 -23.50 -7.07 -7.86
CA ASP A 441 -23.99 -8.21 -7.10
C ASP A 441 -24.91 -9.07 -7.98
N PRO A 442 -24.50 -10.31 -8.29
CA PRO A 442 -25.28 -11.19 -9.16
C PRO A 442 -26.67 -11.53 -8.61
N ILE A 443 -26.86 -11.50 -7.29
CA ILE A 443 -28.17 -11.83 -6.68
C ILE A 443 -29.24 -10.82 -7.12
N TYR A 444 -28.92 -9.53 -7.19
CA TYR A 444 -29.89 -8.52 -7.60
C TYR A 444 -30.31 -8.73 -9.05
N ALA A 445 -29.34 -8.97 -9.95
CA ALA A 445 -29.65 -9.22 -11.35
C ALA A 445 -30.47 -10.51 -11.54
N LEU A 446 -30.08 -11.59 -10.87
CA LEU A 446 -30.77 -12.88 -10.96
C LEU A 446 -32.21 -12.82 -10.46
N ASN A 447 -32.47 -12.15 -9.34
CA ASN A 447 -33.79 -12.14 -8.70
C ASN A 447 -34.70 -11.01 -9.21
N THR A 448 -34.17 -10.04 -9.95
CA THR A 448 -34.97 -8.94 -10.53
C THR A 448 -35.06 -8.99 -12.05
N ASN A 449 -34.63 -10.09 -12.69
CA ASN A 449 -34.53 -10.20 -14.15
C ASN A 449 -33.70 -9.06 -14.76
N SER A 450 -32.58 -8.73 -14.11
CA SER A 450 -31.63 -7.68 -14.48
C SER A 450 -32.22 -6.26 -14.51
N ARG A 451 -33.34 -6.02 -13.82
CA ARG A 451 -33.97 -4.69 -13.70
C ARG A 451 -33.32 -3.84 -12.62
N ALA A 452 -32.79 -4.46 -11.58
CA ALA A 452 -32.03 -3.81 -10.53
C ALA A 452 -30.59 -4.34 -10.53
N THR A 453 -29.63 -3.44 -10.32
CA THR A 453 -28.24 -3.79 -10.07
C THR A 453 -27.78 -3.10 -8.80
N LYS A 454 -26.81 -3.71 -8.12
CA LYS A 454 -26.22 -3.16 -6.90
C LYS A 454 -24.73 -3.39 -6.94
N ILE A 455 -23.97 -2.36 -6.60
CA ILE A 455 -22.50 -2.43 -6.56
C ILE A 455 -22.08 -2.80 -5.14
N ILE A 456 -21.20 -3.80 -5.01
CA ILE A 456 -20.66 -4.24 -3.73
C ILE A 456 -19.76 -3.14 -3.17
N LYS A 457 -20.15 -2.58 -2.02
CA LYS A 457 -19.38 -1.57 -1.28
C LYS A 457 -19.38 -1.94 0.19
N LYS A 458 -18.20 -2.13 0.79
CA LYS A 458 -18.10 -2.47 2.21
C LYS A 458 -18.58 -1.31 3.08
N THR A 459 -19.30 -1.62 4.16
CA THR A 459 -19.72 -0.60 5.12
C THR A 459 -18.55 -0.06 5.94
N LYS A 460 -18.60 1.25 6.24
CA LYS A 460 -17.72 1.93 7.20
C LYS A 460 -18.31 2.01 8.63
N PHE A 461 -19.51 1.46 8.85
CA PHE A 461 -20.31 1.62 10.07
C PHE A 461 -20.41 0.37 10.94
N GLU A 462 -19.60 -0.65 10.66
CA GLU A 462 -19.66 -1.92 11.38
C GLU A 462 -19.53 -1.71 12.90
N GLY A 463 -20.55 -2.12 13.65
CA GLY A 463 -20.63 -1.94 15.11
C GLY A 463 -21.10 -0.56 15.59
N ASN A 464 -21.39 0.39 14.68
CA ASN A 464 -21.82 1.75 15.02
C ASN A 464 -22.89 2.28 14.03
N TYR A 465 -23.92 1.48 13.77
CA TYR A 465 -25.05 1.86 12.92
C TYR A 465 -25.98 2.86 13.62
N THR A 466 -26.19 2.69 14.91
CA THR A 466 -27.02 3.56 15.75
C THR A 466 -26.30 3.83 17.07
N LEU A 467 -26.56 4.99 17.67
CA LEU A 467 -25.99 5.35 18.96
C LEU A 467 -27.05 6.01 19.85
N LEU A 468 -27.24 5.50 21.08
CA LEU A 468 -28.07 6.16 22.07
C LEU A 468 -27.36 7.42 22.57
N LEU A 469 -27.95 8.60 22.31
CA LEU A 469 -27.39 9.89 22.70
C LEU A 469 -27.82 10.31 24.10
N ALA A 470 -29.08 10.05 24.46
CA ALA A 470 -29.65 10.41 25.76
C ALA A 470 -30.90 9.58 26.10
N SER A 471 -31.19 9.48 27.41
CA SER A 471 -32.40 8.86 27.96
C SER A 471 -32.93 9.77 29.09
N CYS A 472 -34.17 10.23 28.95
CA CYS A 472 -34.80 11.26 29.78
C CYS A 472 -36.32 10.99 29.91
N ASP A 473 -37.09 12.00 30.29
CA ASP A 473 -38.56 11.91 30.33
C ASP A 473 -39.15 12.18 28.93
N GLY A 474 -39.90 11.23 28.40
CA GLY A 474 -40.54 11.34 27.09
C GLY A 474 -42.02 11.72 27.15
N ASN A 475 -42.51 12.44 26.14
CA ASN A 475 -43.93 12.58 25.87
C ASN A 475 -44.20 12.66 24.35
N GLY A 476 -45.19 11.88 23.87
CA GLY A 476 -45.65 11.87 22.48
C GLY A 476 -45.07 10.72 21.66
N SER A 477 -45.39 10.67 20.36
CA SER A 477 -44.88 9.65 19.43
C SER A 477 -43.40 9.85 19.10
N TRP A 478 -42.79 8.95 18.35
CA TRP A 478 -41.45 9.17 17.80
C TRP A 478 -41.46 10.12 16.57
N LYS A 479 -40.33 10.80 16.35
CA LYS A 479 -40.04 11.64 15.16
C LYS A 479 -38.57 11.59 14.79
N LYS A 480 -38.26 11.59 13.49
CA LYS A 480 -36.91 11.70 12.94
C LYS A 480 -36.71 13.06 12.26
N GLY A 481 -35.58 13.72 12.51
CA GLY A 481 -35.15 14.86 11.72
C GLY A 481 -33.77 15.36 12.13
N LYS A 482 -33.28 16.39 11.45
CA LYS A 482 -31.98 16.99 11.75
C LYS A 482 -31.98 17.70 13.08
N SER A 483 -30.99 17.43 13.92
CA SER A 483 -30.78 18.16 15.16
C SER A 483 -30.48 19.63 14.86
N PHE A 484 -31.13 20.52 15.61
CA PHE A 484 -30.83 21.94 15.64
C PHE A 484 -30.49 22.34 17.07
N VAL A 485 -29.19 22.36 17.38
CA VAL A 485 -28.68 22.63 18.73
C VAL A 485 -28.43 24.12 18.88
N SER A 486 -29.27 24.81 19.65
CA SER A 486 -29.07 26.21 19.98
C SER A 486 -29.72 26.58 21.32
N ASN A 487 -29.08 27.51 22.01
CA ASN A 487 -29.59 28.16 23.22
C ASN A 487 -29.90 29.65 22.98
N ASP A 488 -29.63 30.17 21.78
CA ASP A 488 -29.95 31.56 21.43
C ASP A 488 -31.35 31.63 20.83
N VAL A 489 -32.24 32.33 21.53
CA VAL A 489 -33.63 32.52 21.10
C VAL A 489 -33.71 33.18 19.71
N ASN A 490 -32.77 34.06 19.35
CA ASN A 490 -32.77 34.71 18.04
C ASN A 490 -32.43 33.72 16.91
N GLU A 491 -31.46 32.84 17.14
CA GLU A 491 -31.12 31.76 16.20
C GLU A 491 -32.29 30.78 16.04
N ILE A 492 -32.93 30.40 17.15
CA ILE A 492 -34.09 29.51 17.14
C ILE A 492 -35.26 30.14 16.38
N ASN A 493 -35.53 31.43 16.61
CA ASN A 493 -36.60 32.14 15.92
C ASN A 493 -36.33 32.29 14.42
N SER A 494 -35.08 32.54 14.05
CA SER A 494 -34.66 32.71 12.64
C SER A 494 -34.38 31.41 11.89
N ALA A 495 -34.38 30.25 12.57
CA ALA A 495 -34.09 28.97 11.96
C ALA A 495 -35.04 28.65 10.78
N GLU A 496 -34.47 28.30 9.64
CA GLU A 496 -35.21 27.85 8.45
C GLU A 496 -35.63 26.38 8.56
N ASN A 497 -36.73 26.00 7.89
CA ASN A 497 -37.24 24.62 7.81
C ASN A 497 -37.43 23.93 9.17
N LYS A 498 -37.99 24.65 10.16
CA LYS A 498 -38.23 24.13 11.51
C LYS A 498 -39.01 22.83 11.52
N SER A 499 -39.99 22.68 10.61
CA SER A 499 -40.81 21.47 10.46
C SER A 499 -40.04 20.19 10.08
N GLN A 500 -38.77 20.29 9.71
CA GLN A 500 -37.89 19.16 9.41
C GLN A 500 -36.78 18.96 10.46
N LYS A 501 -36.77 19.78 11.53
CA LYS A 501 -35.71 19.82 12.53
C LYS A 501 -36.22 19.45 13.92
N ILE A 502 -35.34 18.84 14.70
CA ILE A 502 -35.54 18.58 16.12
C ILE A 502 -34.75 19.62 16.89
N LEU A 503 -35.45 20.47 17.63
CA LEU A 503 -34.82 21.52 18.44
C LEU A 503 -34.17 20.90 19.68
N VAL A 504 -32.91 21.21 19.92
CA VAL A 504 -32.16 20.78 21.10
C VAL A 504 -31.70 22.01 21.85
N THR A 505 -32.22 22.22 23.07
CA THR A 505 -32.00 23.45 23.83
C THR A 505 -31.98 23.22 25.33
N ASN A 506 -31.20 24.00 26.09
CA ASN A 506 -31.09 23.83 27.52
C ASN A 506 -32.37 24.18 28.26
N ASP A 507 -33.07 25.24 27.86
CA ASP A 507 -34.29 25.69 28.54
C ASP A 507 -35.38 26.08 27.55
N ILE A 508 -36.36 25.20 27.40
CA ILE A 508 -37.50 25.41 26.49
C ILE A 508 -38.44 26.52 26.97
N ASN A 509 -38.41 26.89 28.25
CA ASN A 509 -39.29 27.92 28.81
C ASN A 509 -38.89 29.34 28.38
N LEU A 510 -37.68 29.52 27.83
CA LEU A 510 -37.23 30.80 27.26
C LEU A 510 -37.74 31.04 25.84
N ILE A 511 -38.37 30.04 25.22
CA ILE A 511 -38.78 30.05 23.82
C ILE A 511 -40.30 30.14 23.75
N ASN A 512 -40.81 30.97 22.85
CA ASN A 512 -42.25 31.12 22.65
C ASN A 512 -42.86 29.76 22.21
N PRO A 513 -43.88 29.22 22.91
CA PRO A 513 -44.50 27.94 22.56
C PRO A 513 -45.01 27.86 21.11
N SER A 514 -45.45 28.99 20.52
CA SER A 514 -45.89 29.04 19.12
C SER A 514 -44.73 28.78 18.14
N ILE A 515 -43.52 29.17 18.49
CA ILE A 515 -42.31 28.94 17.69
C ILE A 515 -41.77 27.53 17.96
N ALA A 516 -41.75 27.12 19.22
CA ALA A 516 -41.34 25.77 19.62
C ALA A 516 -42.18 24.69 18.90
N ASN A 517 -43.50 24.84 18.83
CA ASN A 517 -44.41 23.92 18.12
C ASN A 517 -44.25 23.92 16.59
N GLN A 518 -43.42 24.79 15.99
CA GLN A 518 -43.07 24.71 14.57
C GLN A 518 -41.97 23.68 14.28
N PHE A 519 -41.23 23.24 15.31
CA PHE A 519 -40.25 22.17 15.17
C PHE A 519 -40.92 20.80 15.12
N LEU A 520 -40.21 19.81 14.56
CA LEU A 520 -40.73 18.45 14.46
C LEU A 520 -40.80 17.75 15.83
N GLY A 521 -39.87 18.09 16.73
CA GLY A 521 -39.81 17.62 18.11
C GLY A 521 -38.81 18.43 18.93
N ILE A 522 -38.85 18.26 20.25
CA ILE A 522 -38.01 19.04 21.19
C ILE A 522 -37.23 18.14 22.14
N VAL A 523 -35.96 18.47 22.29
CA VAL A 523 -35.08 17.92 23.33
C VAL A 523 -34.66 19.05 24.27
N SER A 524 -34.89 18.90 25.58
CA SER A 524 -34.50 19.93 26.55
C SER A 524 -34.10 19.42 27.93
N LEU A 525 -33.34 20.23 28.69
CA LEU A 525 -33.07 19.97 30.11
C LEU A 525 -34.25 20.37 30.99
N THR A 526 -35.18 21.20 30.50
CA THR A 526 -36.39 21.62 31.22
C THR A 526 -37.65 21.14 30.51
N ASP A 527 -38.74 20.99 31.26
CA ASP A 527 -40.05 20.66 30.71
C ASP A 527 -40.94 21.91 30.55
N SER A 528 -41.87 21.84 29.59
CA SER A 528 -42.98 22.78 29.39
C SER A 528 -44.27 22.05 29.04
N ASN A 529 -45.34 22.32 29.79
CA ASN A 529 -46.67 21.73 29.57
C ASN A 529 -47.42 22.32 28.35
N SER A 530 -46.86 23.31 27.67
CA SER A 530 -47.52 24.07 26.60
C SER A 530 -47.23 23.55 25.18
N LEU A 531 -46.53 22.41 25.06
CA LEU A 531 -46.11 21.84 23.78
C LEU A 531 -47.02 20.70 23.36
N SER A 532 -47.39 20.69 22.08
CA SER A 532 -48.23 19.65 21.47
C SER A 532 -47.46 18.69 20.56
N ILE A 533 -46.17 18.95 20.36
CA ILE A 533 -45.27 18.11 19.56
C ILE A 533 -44.50 17.13 20.46
N PRO A 534 -43.99 16.02 19.90
CA PRO A 534 -43.16 15.09 20.65
C PRO A 534 -41.96 15.75 21.32
N LYS A 535 -41.70 15.37 22.56
CA LYS A 535 -40.64 15.95 23.37
C LYS A 535 -39.93 14.92 24.24
N VAL A 536 -38.64 15.15 24.47
CA VAL A 536 -37.81 14.45 25.44
C VAL A 536 -37.15 15.52 26.32
N VAL A 537 -37.50 15.53 27.60
CA VAL A 537 -37.22 16.63 28.53
C VAL A 537 -36.57 16.11 29.81
N ASN A 538 -36.14 17.03 30.69
CA ASN A 538 -35.47 16.70 31.95
C ASN A 538 -34.22 15.81 31.76
N CYS A 539 -33.52 15.99 30.65
CA CYS A 539 -32.28 15.28 30.37
C CYS A 539 -31.17 15.67 31.35
N SER A 540 -30.29 14.73 31.71
CA SER A 540 -29.12 15.00 32.56
C SER A 540 -28.03 15.79 31.83
N SER A 541 -27.87 15.56 30.52
CA SER A 541 -26.95 16.28 29.65
C SER A 541 -27.39 16.16 28.19
N LEU A 542 -27.08 17.19 27.39
CA LEU A 542 -27.30 17.22 25.94
C LEU A 542 -25.99 17.28 25.13
N ASN A 543 -24.83 17.17 25.80
CA ASN A 543 -23.52 17.41 25.19
C ASN A 543 -23.16 16.42 24.07
N ASN A 544 -23.78 15.24 24.05
CA ASN A 544 -23.52 14.20 23.06
C ASN A 544 -24.28 14.45 21.73
N ILE A 545 -25.23 15.39 21.71
CA ILE A 545 -26.02 15.67 20.51
C ILE A 545 -25.29 16.73 19.67
N THR A 546 -24.82 16.31 18.50
CA THR A 546 -24.14 17.20 17.55
C THR A 546 -25.16 17.90 16.67
N ASN A 547 -24.97 19.19 16.37
CA ASN A 547 -25.85 19.97 15.49
C ASN A 547 -25.80 19.45 14.04
N GLY A 548 -26.95 19.39 13.37
CA GLY A 548 -27.08 19.05 11.95
C GLY A 548 -27.10 17.57 11.61
N ARG A 549 -27.01 16.67 12.61
CA ARG A 549 -27.07 15.20 12.41
C ARG A 549 -28.51 14.71 12.35
N GLU A 550 -28.77 13.62 11.62
CA GLU A 550 -30.07 12.95 11.63
C GLU A 550 -30.26 12.18 12.95
N ILE A 551 -31.24 12.60 13.74
CA ILE A 551 -31.56 11.98 15.03
C ILE A 551 -33.01 11.50 15.07
N LEU A 552 -33.24 10.45 15.84
CA LEU A 552 -34.56 9.94 16.20
C LEU A 552 -34.87 10.34 17.65
N LEU A 553 -35.93 11.11 17.82
CA LEU A 553 -36.55 11.40 19.10
C LEU A 553 -37.67 10.40 19.33
N ASP A 554 -37.55 9.56 20.35
CA ASP A 554 -38.61 8.64 20.76
C ASP A 554 -39.29 9.16 22.04
N GLY A 555 -40.39 9.88 21.84
CA GLY A 555 -41.15 10.49 22.94
C GLY A 555 -41.83 9.47 23.84
N GLU A 556 -42.02 8.23 23.40
CA GLU A 556 -42.68 7.20 24.21
C GLU A 556 -41.70 6.60 25.22
N SER A 557 -40.47 6.33 24.76
CA SER A 557 -39.41 5.76 25.60
C SER A 557 -38.54 6.81 26.29
N GLY A 558 -38.67 8.09 25.91
CA GLY A 558 -37.84 9.18 26.42
C GLY A 558 -36.39 9.09 25.93
N LYS A 559 -36.14 8.48 24.77
CA LYS A 559 -34.79 8.24 24.26
C LYS A 559 -34.50 9.03 22.99
N ILE A 560 -33.24 9.34 22.79
CA ILE A 560 -32.75 10.03 21.59
C ILE A 560 -31.62 9.22 20.99
N TRP A 561 -31.70 8.96 19.70
CA TRP A 561 -30.74 8.13 18.98
C TRP A 561 -30.14 8.88 17.79
N ASP A 562 -28.84 8.74 17.59
CA ASP A 562 -28.20 9.01 16.31
C ASP A 562 -28.47 7.80 15.40
N ILE A 563 -29.08 8.07 14.25
CA ILE A 563 -29.43 7.05 13.25
C ILE A 563 -28.86 7.40 11.87
N GLU A 564 -28.01 8.42 11.77
CA GLU A 564 -27.49 8.89 10.50
C GLU A 564 -26.66 7.81 9.80
N ASN A 565 -25.84 7.06 10.55
CA ASN A 565 -25.02 5.98 10.01
C ASN A 565 -25.87 4.83 9.45
N LEU A 566 -26.96 4.45 10.13
CA LEU A 566 -27.89 3.43 9.64
C LEU A 566 -28.59 3.89 8.34
N LEU A 567 -29.03 5.15 8.29
CA LEU A 567 -29.63 5.74 7.10
C LEU A 567 -28.65 5.80 5.94
N GLU A 568 -27.40 6.22 6.20
CA GLU A 568 -26.35 6.23 5.18
C GLU A 568 -26.04 4.79 4.71
N HIS A 569 -26.00 3.81 5.62
CA HIS A 569 -25.84 2.39 5.24
C HIS A 569 -26.95 1.90 4.30
N TYR A 570 -28.20 2.21 4.63
CA TYR A 570 -29.36 1.87 3.81
C TYR A 570 -29.31 2.55 2.45
N HIS A 571 -29.21 3.89 2.41
CA HIS A 571 -29.29 4.66 1.17
C HIS A 571 -28.07 4.50 0.26
N GLN A 572 -26.88 4.25 0.81
CA GLN A 572 -25.69 3.96 0.00
C GLN A 572 -25.59 2.49 -0.42
N GLY A 573 -26.49 1.64 0.08
CA GLY A 573 -26.53 0.21 -0.25
C GLY A 573 -25.26 -0.53 0.19
N TYR A 574 -24.71 -0.20 1.35
CA TYR A 574 -23.50 -0.85 1.85
C TYR A 574 -23.73 -2.33 2.19
N TYR A 575 -22.63 -3.08 2.21
CA TYR A 575 -22.58 -4.48 2.57
C TYR A 575 -21.87 -4.69 3.91
N SER A 576 -22.36 -5.68 4.64
CA SER A 576 -21.84 -6.15 5.92
C SER A 576 -21.35 -7.60 5.78
N PRO A 577 -20.32 -8.02 6.55
CA PRO A 577 -20.01 -9.43 6.70
C PRO A 577 -21.20 -10.20 7.29
N SER A 578 -21.53 -11.35 6.71
CA SER A 578 -22.64 -12.20 7.15
C SER A 578 -22.17 -13.59 7.54
N LEU A 579 -22.80 -14.16 8.56
CA LEU A 579 -22.55 -15.53 9.01
C LEU A 579 -23.26 -16.57 8.14
N LEU A 580 -24.47 -16.25 7.67
CA LEU A 580 -25.32 -17.16 6.91
C LEU A 580 -25.47 -16.75 5.44
N GLY A 581 -25.31 -15.45 5.18
CA GLY A 581 -25.40 -14.88 3.84
C GLY A 581 -24.38 -15.49 2.88
N PRO A 582 -24.69 -15.50 1.57
CA PRO A 582 -23.86 -16.13 0.57
C PRO A 582 -22.54 -15.39 0.38
N SER A 583 -21.45 -16.14 0.14
CA SER A 583 -20.20 -15.55 -0.34
C SER A 583 -20.33 -15.06 -1.78
N PHE A 584 -19.38 -14.29 -2.29
CA PHE A 584 -19.43 -13.82 -3.67
C PHE A 584 -19.56 -14.97 -4.70
N LEU A 585 -18.87 -16.09 -4.46
CA LEU A 585 -18.95 -17.25 -5.33
C LEU A 585 -20.31 -17.95 -5.20
N ASP A 586 -20.91 -17.98 -4.00
CA ASP A 586 -22.29 -18.44 -3.82
C ASP A 586 -23.28 -17.56 -4.61
N ARG A 587 -23.09 -16.25 -4.58
CA ARG A 587 -23.92 -15.25 -5.30
C ARG A 587 -23.88 -15.47 -6.81
N LEU A 588 -22.69 -15.70 -7.38
CA LEU A 588 -22.53 -16.07 -8.80
C LEU A 588 -23.21 -17.40 -9.17
N GLU A 589 -23.33 -18.32 -8.21
CA GLU A 589 -24.04 -19.60 -8.36
C GLU A 589 -25.54 -19.50 -8.05
N GLY A 590 -26.05 -18.29 -7.81
CA GLY A 590 -27.46 -18.03 -7.47
C GLY A 590 -27.87 -18.67 -6.16
N LYS A 591 -26.93 -18.86 -5.22
CA LYS A 591 -27.22 -19.38 -3.88
C LYS A 591 -27.46 -18.22 -2.93
N LEU A 592 -28.54 -18.33 -2.16
CA LEU A 592 -28.94 -17.36 -1.14
C LEU A 592 -28.33 -17.67 0.23
N PHE A 593 -27.64 -18.79 0.40
CA PHE A 593 -26.99 -19.16 1.65
C PHE A 593 -25.60 -19.69 1.36
N GLN A 594 -24.69 -19.45 2.31
CA GLN A 594 -23.30 -19.88 2.20
C GLN A 594 -23.18 -21.41 2.10
N GLN A 595 -22.56 -21.91 1.02
CA GLN A 595 -22.29 -23.33 0.86
C GLN A 595 -21.05 -23.77 1.66
N ASP A 596 -21.05 -25.01 2.14
CA ASP A 596 -19.95 -25.56 2.94
C ASP A 596 -18.59 -25.53 2.22
N LYS A 597 -18.57 -25.66 0.89
CA LYS A 597 -17.34 -25.59 0.07
C LYS A 597 -16.65 -24.21 0.09
N TYR A 598 -17.37 -23.17 0.48
CA TYR A 598 -16.89 -21.78 0.51
C TYR A 598 -16.75 -21.22 1.92
N LYS A 599 -17.07 -22.03 2.95
CA LYS A 599 -16.76 -21.72 4.34
C LYS A 599 -15.27 -21.83 4.59
N THR A 600 -14.74 -20.85 5.31
CA THR A 600 -13.35 -20.86 5.79
C THR A 600 -13.34 -20.53 7.28
N GLU A 601 -12.16 -20.45 7.89
CA GLU A 601 -12.01 -19.94 9.25
C GLU A 601 -12.43 -18.47 9.39
N ARG A 602 -12.50 -17.75 8.27
CA ARG A 602 -12.97 -16.37 8.19
C ARG A 602 -14.40 -16.31 7.70
N LEU A 603 -15.11 -15.25 8.07
CA LEU A 603 -16.42 -14.95 7.50
C LEU A 603 -16.26 -14.60 6.03
N THR A 604 -16.90 -15.39 5.16
CA THR A 604 -16.88 -15.19 3.70
C THR A 604 -18.24 -14.80 3.13
N GLY A 605 -19.30 -14.97 3.93
CA GLY A 605 -20.63 -14.49 3.60
C GLY A 605 -20.72 -12.96 3.69
N MET A 606 -21.61 -12.37 2.90
CA MET A 606 -21.94 -10.95 2.98
C MET A 606 -23.45 -10.75 2.90
N GLU A 607 -23.95 -9.62 3.37
CA GLU A 607 -25.36 -9.22 3.33
C GLU A 607 -25.48 -7.72 3.12
N SER A 608 -26.64 -7.27 2.64
CA SER A 608 -26.95 -5.86 2.44
C SER A 608 -28.44 -5.59 2.57
N PHE A 609 -28.85 -4.33 2.62
CA PHE A 609 -30.28 -3.99 2.60
C PHE A 609 -30.84 -3.86 1.18
N VAL A 610 -32.00 -4.45 0.93
CA VAL A 610 -32.86 -4.20 -0.23
C VAL A 610 -33.56 -2.86 -0.02
N ASP A 611 -33.39 -1.96 -0.99
CA ASP A 611 -34.13 -0.71 -1.04
C ASP A 611 -35.45 -0.96 -1.79
N LYS A 612 -36.52 -1.18 -1.03
CA LYS A 612 -37.85 -1.49 -1.59
C LYS A 612 -38.48 -0.25 -2.23
N ASP A 613 -38.22 0.93 -1.71
CA ASP A 613 -38.69 2.18 -2.31
C ASP A 613 -38.07 2.36 -3.72
N TYR A 614 -36.80 1.99 -3.87
CA TYR A 614 -36.16 1.93 -5.18
C TYR A 614 -36.81 0.90 -6.10
N PHE A 615 -37.10 -0.32 -5.61
CA PHE A 615 -37.77 -1.36 -6.39
C PHE A 615 -39.14 -0.92 -6.89
N ASP A 616 -39.95 -0.31 -6.01
CA ASP A 616 -41.25 0.25 -6.36
C ASP A 616 -41.12 1.34 -7.44
N SER A 617 -40.09 2.20 -7.33
CA SER A 617 -39.84 3.28 -8.30
C SER A 617 -39.51 2.80 -9.71
N ILE A 618 -39.03 1.57 -9.84
CA ILE A 618 -38.73 0.91 -11.13
C ILE A 618 -39.74 -0.19 -11.45
N GLU A 619 -40.90 -0.20 -10.81
CA GLU A 619 -42.02 -1.13 -11.03
C GLU A 619 -41.66 -2.61 -10.80
N ILE A 620 -40.78 -2.88 -9.84
CA ILE A 620 -40.56 -4.24 -9.30
C ILE A 620 -41.50 -4.39 -8.10
N GLU A 621 -42.31 -5.45 -8.11
CA GLU A 621 -43.22 -5.75 -6.99
C GLU A 621 -42.40 -6.08 -5.74
N THR A 622 -42.76 -5.46 -4.61
CA THR A 622 -42.07 -5.64 -3.35
C THR A 622 -42.92 -6.44 -2.36
N GLU A 623 -42.27 -7.29 -1.58
CA GLU A 623 -42.91 -8.04 -0.50
C GLU A 623 -42.67 -7.37 0.87
N ASP A 624 -43.65 -7.52 1.77
CA ASP A 624 -43.58 -7.10 3.17
C ASP A 624 -42.72 -8.08 4.00
N ASP A 625 -41.45 -8.26 3.61
CA ASP A 625 -40.47 -9.12 4.30
C ASP A 625 -39.23 -8.34 4.78
N THR A 626 -38.28 -8.98 5.45
CA THR A 626 -37.01 -8.38 5.88
C THR A 626 -36.27 -7.70 4.73
N ASN A 627 -35.59 -6.59 5.01
CA ASN A 627 -34.76 -5.92 4.03
C ASN A 627 -33.39 -6.59 3.85
N ILE A 628 -33.06 -7.68 4.57
CA ILE A 628 -31.79 -8.40 4.40
C ILE A 628 -31.80 -9.15 3.06
N ASP A 629 -30.90 -8.80 2.13
CA ASP A 629 -30.93 -9.20 0.72
C ASP A 629 -31.14 -10.70 0.46
N TYR A 630 -30.30 -11.55 1.02
CA TYR A 630 -30.37 -12.98 0.77
C TYR A 630 -31.60 -13.65 1.40
N LEU A 631 -32.20 -13.02 2.41
CA LEU A 631 -33.46 -13.45 3.01
C LEU A 631 -34.65 -12.92 2.21
N TYR A 632 -34.62 -11.65 1.79
CA TYR A 632 -35.65 -11.02 0.98
C TYR A 632 -35.89 -11.76 -0.34
N PHE A 633 -34.81 -12.19 -1.01
CA PHE A 633 -34.92 -12.96 -2.26
C PHE A 633 -35.24 -14.44 -2.05
N ASN A 634 -35.36 -14.90 -0.80
CA ASN A 634 -35.79 -16.25 -0.51
C ASN A 634 -37.32 -16.32 -0.56
N SER A 635 -37.88 -17.41 -1.09
CA SER A 635 -39.33 -17.64 -1.17
C SER A 635 -40.03 -17.88 0.19
N THR A 636 -39.32 -17.67 1.30
CA THR A 636 -39.81 -17.95 2.65
C THR A 636 -40.04 -16.63 3.35
N SER A 637 -41.26 -16.37 3.83
CA SER A 637 -41.54 -15.17 4.61
C SER A 637 -40.92 -15.26 6.00
N PHE A 638 -40.25 -14.19 6.44
CA PHE A 638 -39.66 -14.10 7.78
C PHE A 638 -40.46 -13.16 8.69
N THR A 639 -40.45 -13.47 9.99
CA THR A 639 -41.03 -12.54 10.98
C THR A 639 -40.13 -11.32 11.06
N SER A 640 -40.62 -10.17 10.60
CA SER A 640 -39.88 -8.92 10.58
C SER A 640 -40.68 -7.80 11.24
N LYS A 641 -39.98 -6.79 11.75
CA LYS A 641 -40.59 -5.64 12.43
C LYS A 641 -40.14 -4.33 11.80
N LYS A 642 -41.01 -3.32 11.87
CA LYS A 642 -40.68 -1.94 11.48
C LYS A 642 -39.66 -1.37 12.44
N VAL A 643 -38.81 -0.49 11.91
CA VAL A 643 -37.80 0.23 12.68
C VAL A 643 -38.13 1.72 12.69
N LYS A 644 -38.38 2.26 13.89
CA LYS A 644 -38.60 3.69 14.12
C LYS A 644 -37.45 4.50 13.49
N GLY A 645 -37.80 5.52 12.72
CA GLY A 645 -36.83 6.38 12.02
C GLY A 645 -36.38 5.88 10.65
N MET A 646 -36.63 4.63 10.27
CA MET A 646 -36.39 4.13 8.91
C MET A 646 -37.62 4.37 8.01
N PRO A 647 -37.50 4.24 6.66
CA PRO A 647 -38.66 4.24 5.77
C PRO A 647 -39.70 3.20 6.17
N GLU A 648 -40.98 3.44 5.87
CA GLU A 648 -42.09 2.52 6.22
C GLU A 648 -41.93 1.12 5.63
N SER A 649 -41.24 1.01 4.49
CA SER A 649 -40.91 -0.24 3.80
C SER A 649 -39.75 -1.00 4.44
N PHE A 650 -39.03 -0.39 5.40
CA PHE A 650 -37.90 -1.00 6.09
C PHE A 650 -38.35 -1.90 7.24
N LEU A 651 -38.15 -3.20 7.05
CA LEU A 651 -38.42 -4.25 7.99
C LEU A 651 -37.12 -5.02 8.30
N ILE A 652 -36.97 -5.45 9.54
CA ILE A 652 -35.81 -6.25 9.97
C ILE A 652 -36.24 -7.48 10.74
N ASP A 653 -35.64 -8.63 10.40
CA ASP A 653 -35.89 -9.91 11.07
C ASP A 653 -35.07 -10.08 12.37
N ASP A 654 -35.34 -11.16 13.10
CA ASP A 654 -34.64 -11.54 14.33
C ASP A 654 -33.75 -12.78 14.18
N LEU A 655 -33.36 -13.15 12.94
CA LEU A 655 -32.47 -14.28 12.68
C LEU A 655 -31.02 -13.95 13.01
N SER A 656 -30.22 -15.01 13.13
CA SER A 656 -28.81 -14.93 13.49
C SER A 656 -27.99 -14.13 12.48
N ALA A 657 -27.20 -13.19 13.01
CA ALA A 657 -26.27 -12.36 12.26
C ALA A 657 -24.82 -12.71 12.66
N LYS A 658 -23.85 -11.88 12.23
CA LYS A 658 -22.45 -11.99 12.69
C LYS A 658 -22.33 -11.91 14.23
N VAL A 659 -23.10 -11.01 14.85
CA VAL A 659 -23.17 -10.84 16.31
C VAL A 659 -24.64 -10.80 16.72
N GLY A 660 -25.09 -11.78 17.49
CA GLY A 660 -26.49 -11.84 17.93
C GLY A 660 -27.46 -12.08 16.77
N ASN A 661 -28.55 -11.33 16.72
CA ASN A 661 -29.47 -11.29 15.57
C ASN A 661 -29.33 -10.01 14.75
N HIS A 662 -29.99 -9.92 13.58
CA HIS A 662 -29.89 -8.71 12.73
C HIS A 662 -30.31 -7.44 13.47
N GLN A 663 -31.36 -7.48 14.31
CA GLN A 663 -31.77 -6.35 15.14
C GLN A 663 -30.65 -5.85 16.07
N GLN A 664 -29.91 -6.77 16.70
CA GLN A 664 -28.79 -6.44 17.58
C GLN A 664 -27.57 -5.98 16.78
N TYR A 665 -27.25 -6.65 15.68
CA TYR A 665 -26.12 -6.35 14.82
C TYR A 665 -26.20 -4.93 14.24
N TYR A 666 -27.39 -4.52 13.79
CA TYR A 666 -27.67 -3.19 13.26
C TYR A 666 -28.06 -2.16 14.35
N GLY A 667 -28.05 -2.54 15.63
CA GLY A 667 -28.32 -1.62 16.75
C GLY A 667 -29.77 -1.12 16.83
N VAL A 668 -30.72 -1.82 16.25
CA VAL A 668 -32.13 -1.40 16.15
C VAL A 668 -33.06 -2.13 17.12
N SER A 669 -32.56 -3.00 18.01
CA SER A 669 -33.40 -3.74 18.96
C SER A 669 -34.28 -2.86 19.87
N SER A 670 -33.83 -1.65 20.18
CA SER A 670 -34.61 -0.67 20.98
C SER A 670 -35.45 0.29 20.12
N LEU A 671 -35.41 0.14 18.80
CA LEU A 671 -36.06 1.00 17.81
C LEU A 671 -37.17 0.26 17.07
N LEU A 672 -37.60 -0.90 17.53
CA LEU A 672 -38.67 -1.66 16.88
C LEU A 672 -40.04 -1.03 17.22
N ASP A 673 -40.93 -0.95 16.23
CA ASP A 673 -42.31 -0.47 16.37
C ASP A 673 -43.31 -1.64 16.55
#